data_AF-A0A525DEE0-F1
#
_entry.id   AF-A0A525DEE0-F1
#
_cell.length_a   1.000
_cell.length_b   1.000
_cell.length_c   1.000
_cell.angle_alpha   90.00
_cell.angle_beta   90.00
_cell.angle_gamma   90.00
#
_symmetry.space_group_name_H-M   'P 1'
#
loop_
_entity.id
_entity.type
_entity.pdbx_description
1 polymer ?
#
loop_
_entity_poly.entity_id
_entity_poly.type
_entity_poly.pdbx_seq_one_letter_code
_entity_poly.pdbx_strand_id
1 'polypeptide(L)'
;MGRILCVTILCILTFCASVPVCGSESISFTLSIPSYQLVKDSNGSDRILMEGFNNRAAPGDPSLPAKTIHLIVPPDVDWKSISLKIVSRKSSLLKGSYQIKPGSPYRVQGQTRAYFDRKSHIPIMDGKNQLVYGSDLFYPAEPIDLISQGQLRKWRFVRVVFYPFQYNPVRSELRLTEHIEMALDFERIQGTADAAQLQDNVMDHLACDLFANYYEGRAWYALDETVDKPDAAPPYNYVIITDTDTVFNSSKLHDFVRHKQFRGFNVLVVTENEFESVTGPPPNTRADRIRQWLINNYVSLGIEYVLLIGDPNHYESPYGEGNIPMKLCSPRLWATYGIKEVPTDFYYADLTGDWDYDGDNLYGEYWDDWDVTGGVDLAADVYVGRIPVYHRDFAALDSILQKTMDYENTSDNSWRRSVLLPMSFLAENVDSAPLAEQMITNSFNPLSISTWTIYQQGNGACGEDSLYPSDEELIGGSVVINRWVSGNYGMVCWSGHGSNVGVSVGYDGCHENPSTLINTSQAPLLNDNYPALVFQASCNTGYPEHHDNLAYTLLKNGSVATVAAAREAHGIGGTNFDNSGNSGGFAYEHMIRLALGFPAGAALYLGKTDIIPNVVGGWELVNMFDFNLYGDPRVAHINVMTLEEAVDNETHSFTTGAGPDWIGQSAYYHHNGDAAQSGDAGNDETSYMWTTVTGPGTLSFSWKVSSESGYDFLRVYTDWQTGGVNTPDASISGQVEWEQKSFPIPSGSHTIMWAYEKDGSVSLGQDRGWVDHVAFSCSASPEAPNGIFVPDSDNDGSYKIIWLPAPDADSYRVLRASSPGSQLWYIAYNGSALSHQESGMNNGDYYYRVAAVNPCGTSSFIQSSKVNVCKLSIAAPDSLNAPAEDEDGNYTVSWSEVIDADGYTVEESWSQDFSTCTVVYDGPEVFVDLAGRDERSYYYRVKAYSDCATSDYAYSNAVHVCDNPNPPSLLSCPPTSCGGGFTVSWPGVAGVEGYRLQRSTSHDFSGAVVDVYSGSDSSYTETILDNNTYYYRIRSEKSCGNSTWKTGSSVSVISPPGLPYSLVYPQSDRDGCFLVEWSSVPRATGYTLQRSDNPGFNSPATCCQGDVTQFYQVGLAEGTYYYRVSAYNICGTSPWASQGGIIVAFQESLVNPSVFLLLLGE
;
A
#
# COMPACT_ATOMS: atom_id res chain seq x y z
N MET A 1 30.55 2.54 10.10
CA MET A 1 29.14 2.62 10.51
C MET A 1 28.68 1.38 11.29
N GLY A 2 29.59 0.50 11.75
CA GLY A 2 29.28 -0.66 12.57
C GLY A 2 28.93 -0.36 14.03
N ARG A 3 27.63 -0.19 14.33
CA ARG A 3 27.04 -0.43 15.67
C ARG A 3 25.60 -0.98 15.62
N ILE A 4 25.11 -1.44 14.47
CA ILE A 4 24.24 -2.63 14.51
C ILE A 4 25.20 -3.75 14.89
N LEU A 5 24.99 -4.31 16.08
CA LEU A 5 25.90 -5.28 16.67
C LEU A 5 26.14 -6.48 15.72
N CYS A 6 27.26 -6.47 15.01
CA CYS A 6 28.04 -7.67 14.81
C CYS A 6 28.64 -8.04 16.19
N VAL A 7 27.80 -8.55 17.10
CA VAL A 7 28.31 -9.43 18.16
C VAL A 7 29.08 -10.49 17.40
N THR A 8 30.34 -10.73 17.76
CA THR A 8 31.11 -11.88 17.29
C THR A 8 30.42 -13.15 17.80
N ILE A 9 29.30 -13.51 17.19
CA ILE A 9 28.84 -14.89 17.12
C ILE A 9 29.86 -15.50 16.18
N LEU A 10 30.77 -16.32 16.71
CA LEU A 10 31.63 -17.15 15.90
C LEU A 10 30.72 -18.21 15.23
N CYS A 11 30.04 -17.81 14.16
CA CYS A 11 29.33 -18.72 13.26
C CYS A 11 30.38 -19.47 12.46
N ILE A 12 30.86 -20.60 13.00
CA ILE A 12 31.57 -21.58 12.17
C ILE A 12 30.49 -22.38 11.43
N LEU A 13 30.11 -21.89 10.24
CA LEU A 13 29.23 -22.63 9.34
C LEU A 13 30.06 -23.69 8.61
N THR A 14 29.78 -24.97 8.91
CA THR A 14 30.45 -26.09 8.25
C THR A 14 29.52 -26.64 7.17
N PHE A 15 29.84 -26.38 5.90
CA PHE A 15 29.04 -26.87 4.78
C PHE A 15 29.36 -28.34 4.49
N CYS A 16 28.48 -29.27 4.89
CA CYS A 16 28.49 -30.62 4.35
C CYS A 16 27.51 -30.70 3.18
N ALA A 17 27.93 -30.26 2.00
CA ALA A 17 27.21 -30.57 0.77
C ALA A 17 27.35 -32.07 0.46
N SER A 18 26.40 -32.89 0.92
CA SER A 18 26.20 -34.22 0.34
C SER A 18 25.40 -34.08 -0.96
N VAL A 19 25.95 -34.63 -2.05
CA VAL A 19 25.34 -34.77 -3.39
C VAL A 19 23.85 -35.18 -3.29
N PRO A 20 22.93 -34.61 -4.10
CA PRO A 20 21.50 -34.73 -3.88
C PRO A 20 21.04 -36.18 -4.04
N VAL A 21 20.59 -36.76 -2.93
CA VAL A 21 19.55 -37.78 -2.93
C VAL A 21 18.28 -37.03 -2.56
N CYS A 22 17.23 -37.19 -3.35
CA CYS A 22 15.92 -36.59 -3.16
C CYS A 22 15.50 -36.50 -1.68
N GLY A 23 15.35 -35.28 -1.15
CA GLY A 23 14.74 -34.98 0.16
C GLY A 23 15.65 -34.27 1.17
N SER A 24 15.27 -33.04 1.57
CA SER A 24 15.82 -32.22 2.67
C SER A 24 17.26 -31.68 2.53
N GLU A 25 17.38 -30.35 2.47
CA GLU A 25 18.61 -29.57 2.70
C GLU A 25 18.67 -29.08 4.17
N SER A 26 19.85 -28.68 4.65
CA SER A 26 20.05 -28.23 6.04
C SER A 26 21.14 -27.16 6.15
N ILE A 27 20.89 -26.10 6.94
CA ILE A 27 21.88 -25.09 7.33
C ILE A 27 22.20 -25.27 8.81
N SER A 28 23.48 -25.44 9.14
CA SER A 28 23.91 -25.53 10.54
C SER A 28 24.57 -24.26 11.03
N PHE A 29 24.11 -23.69 12.13
CA PHE A 29 24.65 -22.46 12.70
C PHE A 29 24.80 -22.58 14.21
N THR A 30 25.74 -21.82 14.75
CA THR A 30 26.20 -21.97 16.13
C THR A 30 26.12 -20.64 16.85
N LEU A 31 25.50 -20.63 18.03
CA LEU A 31 25.43 -19.47 18.90
C LEU A 31 26.28 -19.68 20.13
N SER A 32 27.08 -18.67 20.44
CA SER A 32 27.82 -18.56 21.70
C SER A 32 27.37 -17.30 22.43
N ILE A 33 27.28 -17.37 23.76
CA ILE A 33 26.77 -16.25 24.54
C ILE A 33 27.85 -15.17 24.74
N PRO A 34 27.51 -13.88 24.62
CA PRO A 34 28.35 -12.80 25.11
C PRO A 34 28.38 -12.73 26.65
N SER A 35 29.17 -11.80 27.18
CA SER A 35 29.25 -11.55 28.62
C SER A 35 27.90 -11.10 29.20
N TYR A 36 27.63 -11.48 30.45
CA TYR A 36 26.41 -11.11 31.17
C TYR A 36 26.72 -10.68 32.60
N GLN A 37 25.81 -9.90 33.18
CA GLN A 37 25.87 -9.49 34.58
C GLN A 37 24.58 -9.88 35.30
N LEU A 38 24.73 -10.39 36.52
CA LEU A 38 23.61 -10.62 37.43
C LEU A 38 23.54 -9.47 38.41
N VAL A 39 22.46 -8.70 38.34
CA VAL A 39 22.22 -7.56 39.21
C VAL A 39 20.98 -7.78 40.04
N LYS A 40 20.93 -7.13 41.20
CA LYS A 40 19.73 -7.05 42.03
C LYS A 40 19.02 -5.74 41.73
N ASP A 41 17.71 -5.79 41.53
CA ASP A 41 16.92 -4.57 41.47
C ASP A 41 16.70 -3.97 42.87
N SER A 42 16.08 -2.78 42.93
CA SER A 42 15.78 -2.06 44.17
C SER A 42 14.91 -2.85 45.16
N ASN A 43 14.24 -3.91 44.70
CA ASN A 43 13.39 -4.79 45.50
C ASN A 43 14.05 -6.15 45.82
N GLY A 44 15.34 -6.32 45.49
CA GLY A 44 16.10 -7.54 45.77
C GLY A 44 15.82 -8.72 44.84
N SER A 45 15.09 -8.51 43.74
CA SER A 45 14.89 -9.51 42.68
C SER A 45 16.08 -9.57 41.73
N ASP A 46 16.32 -10.73 41.14
CA ASP A 46 17.43 -10.95 40.22
C ASP A 46 17.05 -10.50 38.81
N ARG A 47 17.97 -9.78 38.17
CA ARG A 47 17.89 -9.37 36.77
C ARG A 47 19.19 -9.73 36.07
N ILE A 48 19.05 -10.21 34.85
CA ILE A 48 20.18 -10.54 33.98
C ILE A 48 20.32 -9.38 32.99
N LEU A 49 21.51 -8.79 32.94
CA LEU A 49 21.88 -7.80 31.94
C LEU A 49 22.80 -8.47 30.94
N MET A 50 22.50 -8.33 29.66
CA MET A 50 23.25 -8.95 28.59
C MET A 50 23.20 -8.03 27.37
N GLU A 51 24.37 -7.69 26.85
CA GLU A 51 24.51 -6.74 25.75
C GLU A 51 23.95 -7.32 24.45
N GLY A 52 23.11 -6.56 23.75
CA GLY A 52 22.42 -6.99 22.52
C GLY A 52 21.29 -8.00 22.75
N PHE A 53 20.82 -8.14 23.99
CA PHE A 53 19.68 -8.98 24.36
C PHE A 53 18.64 -8.14 25.12
N ASN A 54 17.37 -8.39 24.86
CA ASN A 54 16.27 -7.81 25.64
C ASN A 54 15.71 -8.83 26.63
N ASN A 55 15.32 -8.39 27.82
CA ASN A 55 14.59 -9.24 28.74
C ASN A 55 13.13 -9.38 28.31
N ARG A 56 12.89 -10.30 27.37
CA ARG A 56 11.57 -10.61 26.81
C ARG A 56 10.73 -11.37 27.83
N ALA A 57 9.53 -10.87 28.14
CA ALA A 57 8.53 -11.61 28.88
C ALA A 57 7.12 -11.12 28.57
N ALA A 58 6.25 -12.06 28.22
CA ALA A 58 4.81 -11.83 28.26
C ALA A 58 4.37 -11.51 29.71
N PRO A 59 3.24 -10.79 29.89
CA PRO A 59 2.67 -10.54 31.20
C PRO A 59 2.58 -11.80 32.08
N GLY A 60 3.25 -11.77 33.22
CA GLY A 60 3.25 -12.89 34.17
C GLY A 60 4.36 -13.92 33.99
N ASP A 61 5.04 -13.98 32.85
CA ASP A 61 6.14 -14.93 32.60
C ASP A 61 7.49 -14.38 33.09
N PRO A 62 8.47 -15.24 33.47
CA PRO A 62 9.81 -14.78 33.87
C PRO A 62 10.49 -13.90 32.81
N SER A 63 10.94 -12.72 33.22
CA SER A 63 11.71 -11.78 32.39
C SER A 63 13.15 -12.25 32.20
N LEU A 64 13.44 -12.83 31.02
CA LEU A 64 14.72 -13.44 30.69
C LEU A 64 15.31 -12.83 29.41
N PRO A 65 16.65 -12.69 29.31
CA PRO A 65 17.30 -12.24 28.08
C PRO A 65 16.93 -13.12 26.89
N ALA A 66 16.59 -12.49 25.77
CA ALA A 66 16.29 -13.09 24.50
C ALA A 66 16.82 -12.20 23.36
N LYS A 67 17.20 -12.82 22.24
CA LYS A 67 17.59 -12.13 21.01
C LYS A 67 16.93 -12.78 19.81
N THR A 68 16.39 -11.95 18.93
CA THR A 68 15.92 -12.36 17.61
C THR A 68 17.09 -12.41 16.64
N ILE A 69 17.14 -13.46 15.83
CA ILE A 69 18.13 -13.69 14.79
C ILE A 69 17.38 -13.96 13.49
N HIS A 70 17.68 -13.18 12.45
CA HIS A 70 17.11 -13.39 11.13
C HIS A 70 18.06 -14.27 10.30
N LEU A 71 17.52 -15.33 9.71
CA LEU A 71 18.26 -16.27 8.87
C LEU A 71 17.65 -16.34 7.49
N ILE A 72 18.43 -16.01 6.46
CA ILE A 72 18.05 -16.16 5.06
C ILE A 72 17.84 -17.64 4.75
N VAL A 73 16.81 -17.91 3.95
CA VAL A 73 16.49 -19.20 3.36
C VAL A 73 16.46 -19.06 1.84
N PRO A 74 16.53 -20.15 1.05
CA PRO A 74 16.50 -20.04 -0.41
C PRO A 74 15.23 -19.37 -0.96
N PRO A 75 15.30 -18.71 -2.13
CA PRO A 75 14.13 -18.06 -2.76
C PRO A 75 13.03 -19.05 -3.15
N ASP A 76 13.37 -20.31 -3.37
CA ASP A 76 12.48 -21.40 -3.74
C ASP A 76 12.19 -22.36 -2.56
N VAL A 77 12.38 -21.91 -1.32
CA VAL A 77 12.07 -22.71 -0.13
C VAL A 77 10.58 -23.10 -0.07
N ASP A 78 10.29 -24.35 0.32
CA ASP A 78 8.95 -24.74 0.77
C ASP A 78 8.79 -24.33 2.23
N TRP A 79 8.03 -23.25 2.48
CA TRP A 79 7.74 -22.77 3.82
C TRP A 79 7.23 -23.86 4.78
N LYS A 80 6.48 -24.86 4.28
CA LYS A 80 5.91 -25.94 5.11
C LYS A 80 6.93 -26.97 5.55
N SER A 81 8.10 -26.99 4.93
CA SER A 81 9.16 -27.95 5.21
C SER A 81 10.15 -27.48 6.27
N ILE A 82 10.12 -26.19 6.63
CA ILE A 82 11.10 -25.59 7.53
C ILE A 82 10.97 -26.19 8.92
N SER A 83 12.07 -26.70 9.47
CA SER A 83 12.14 -27.16 10.85
C SER A 83 13.47 -26.81 11.49
N LEU A 84 13.43 -26.36 12.75
CA LEU A 84 14.62 -26.03 13.54
C LEU A 84 14.92 -27.16 14.53
N LYS A 85 16.17 -27.62 14.59
CA LYS A 85 16.61 -28.71 15.47
C LYS A 85 17.87 -28.30 16.24
N ILE A 86 17.94 -28.66 17.52
CA ILE A 86 19.17 -28.58 18.31
C ILE A 86 20.05 -29.78 17.97
N VAL A 87 21.20 -29.54 17.33
CA VAL A 87 22.19 -30.56 17.01
C VAL A 87 22.99 -30.91 18.26
N SER A 88 23.51 -29.89 18.93
CA SER A 88 24.26 -30.04 20.17
C SER A 88 24.07 -28.82 21.07
N ARG A 89 24.18 -29.01 22.39
CA ARG A 89 24.15 -27.89 23.35
C ARG A 89 25.03 -28.16 24.56
N LYS A 90 25.66 -27.10 25.07
CA LYS A 90 26.36 -27.10 26.35
C LYS A 90 25.62 -26.16 27.30
N SER A 91 25.01 -26.72 28.33
CA SER A 91 24.31 -25.96 29.36
C SER A 91 24.83 -26.30 30.76
N SER A 92 24.86 -25.30 31.64
CA SER A 92 25.30 -25.42 33.03
C SER A 92 24.27 -24.79 33.98
N LEU A 93 24.17 -25.33 35.21
CA LEU A 93 23.39 -24.68 36.26
C LEU A 93 24.24 -23.61 36.93
N LEU A 94 23.69 -22.41 37.06
CA LEU A 94 24.37 -21.33 37.76
C LEU A 94 24.26 -21.52 39.28
N LYS A 95 25.38 -21.29 39.95
CA LYS A 95 25.47 -21.45 41.41
C LYS A 95 24.74 -20.29 42.10
N GLY A 96 23.60 -20.57 42.71
CA GLY A 96 22.86 -19.60 43.50
C GLY A 96 21.39 -19.99 43.66
N SER A 97 20.63 -19.08 44.27
CA SER A 97 19.17 -19.11 44.28
C SER A 97 18.70 -17.78 43.73
N TYR A 98 17.89 -17.82 42.67
CA TYR A 98 17.50 -16.65 41.89
C TYR A 98 15.99 -16.42 41.97
N GLN A 99 15.59 -15.16 42.00
CA GLN A 99 14.22 -14.69 42.01
C GLN A 99 14.01 -13.78 40.80
N ILE A 100 13.70 -14.38 39.66
CA ILE A 100 13.37 -13.63 38.44
C ILE A 100 11.95 -13.07 38.56
N LYS A 101 11.76 -11.81 38.17
CA LYS A 101 10.45 -11.15 38.18
C LYS A 101 9.62 -11.53 36.96
N PRO A 102 8.28 -11.56 37.10
CA PRO A 102 7.40 -11.70 35.95
C PRO A 102 7.44 -10.43 35.07
N GLY A 103 7.15 -10.59 33.78
CA GLY A 103 6.85 -9.50 32.86
C GLY A 103 5.66 -8.70 33.36
N SER A 104 5.74 -7.38 33.23
CA SER A 104 4.70 -6.46 33.68
C SER A 104 3.40 -6.66 32.90
N PRO A 105 2.22 -6.50 33.53
CA PRO A 105 0.96 -6.52 32.80
C PRO A 105 0.81 -5.32 31.87
N TYR A 106 0.14 -5.52 30.74
CA TYR A 106 -0.31 -4.41 29.90
C TYR A 106 -1.37 -3.59 30.65
N ARG A 107 -1.25 -2.26 30.59
CA ARG A 107 -2.22 -1.29 31.13
C ARG A 107 -2.56 -0.25 30.06
N VAL A 108 -3.82 0.18 30.03
CA VAL A 108 -4.32 1.24 29.15
C VAL A 108 -4.87 2.37 30.01
N GLN A 109 -4.81 3.60 29.50
CA GLN A 109 -5.33 4.80 30.16
C GLN A 109 -6.81 4.63 30.57
N GLY A 110 -7.15 5.01 31.80
CA GLY A 110 -8.51 4.97 32.35
C GLY A 110 -8.92 3.65 33.02
N GLN A 111 -8.02 2.65 33.09
CA GLN A 111 -8.34 1.34 33.67
C GLN A 111 -7.49 1.00 34.90
N THR A 112 -8.17 0.73 36.02
CA THR A 112 -7.55 0.34 37.30
C THR A 112 -7.09 -1.13 37.35
N ARG A 113 -7.34 -1.94 36.32
CA ARG A 113 -7.04 -3.38 36.28
C ARG A 113 -5.97 -3.71 35.23
N ALA A 114 -4.92 -4.41 35.67
CA ALA A 114 -3.95 -5.09 34.80
C ALA A 114 -4.65 -6.09 33.88
N TYR A 115 -4.34 -6.06 32.57
CA TYR A 115 -4.93 -6.99 31.61
C TYR A 115 -4.10 -8.27 31.50
N PHE A 116 -4.79 -9.40 31.56
CA PHE A 116 -4.28 -10.74 31.28
C PHE A 116 -5.29 -11.40 30.35
N ASP A 117 -4.83 -11.94 29.22
CA ASP A 117 -5.70 -12.43 28.15
C ASP A 117 -6.70 -13.51 28.64
N ARG A 118 -7.97 -13.39 28.24
CA ARG A 118 -9.06 -14.32 28.60
C ARG A 118 -9.08 -15.58 27.75
N LYS A 119 -8.51 -15.59 26.53
CA LYS A 119 -8.49 -16.79 25.66
C LYS A 119 -7.42 -17.80 26.07
N SER A 120 -6.35 -17.37 26.74
CA SER A 120 -5.24 -18.25 27.11
C SER A 120 -5.51 -19.09 28.37
N HIS A 121 -6.62 -18.87 29.10
CA HIS A 121 -6.94 -19.52 30.38
C HIS A 121 -5.77 -19.49 31.39
N ILE A 122 -4.81 -18.57 31.22
CA ILE A 122 -3.59 -18.52 32.03
C ILE A 122 -3.97 -18.00 33.43
N PRO A 123 -3.81 -18.80 34.49
CA PRO A 123 -4.02 -18.38 35.86
C PRO A 123 -2.88 -17.44 36.29
N ILE A 124 -3.13 -16.13 36.29
CA ILE A 124 -2.21 -15.15 36.87
C ILE A 124 -2.62 -14.86 38.32
N MET A 125 -1.71 -15.03 39.28
CA MET A 125 -1.88 -14.64 40.68
C MET A 125 -0.68 -13.82 41.14
N ASP A 126 -0.92 -12.70 41.81
CA ASP A 126 0.11 -11.75 42.25
C ASP A 126 1.10 -11.35 41.14
N GLY A 127 0.56 -11.17 39.92
CA GLY A 127 1.34 -10.80 38.74
C GLY A 127 2.21 -11.93 38.17
N LYS A 128 2.09 -13.17 38.65
CA LYS A 128 2.85 -14.34 38.17
C LYS A 128 1.96 -15.32 37.44
N ASN A 129 2.41 -15.79 36.27
CA ASN A 129 1.81 -16.90 35.55
C ASN A 129 1.99 -18.19 36.35
N GLN A 130 0.90 -18.72 36.90
CA GLN A 130 0.94 -19.91 37.76
C GLN A 130 1.22 -21.20 36.96
N LEU A 131 1.05 -21.22 35.65
CA LEU A 131 1.51 -22.34 34.80
C LEU A 131 3.03 -22.40 34.70
N VAL A 132 3.71 -21.26 34.88
CA VAL A 132 5.18 -21.19 34.90
C VAL A 132 5.69 -21.18 36.34
N TYR A 133 5.30 -20.19 37.15
CA TYR A 133 5.76 -20.01 38.54
C TYR A 133 5.31 -21.12 39.50
N GLY A 134 4.22 -21.82 39.20
CA GLY A 134 3.76 -22.99 39.95
C GLY A 134 4.34 -24.32 39.45
N SER A 135 5.11 -24.31 38.36
CA SER A 135 5.63 -25.50 37.70
C SER A 135 7.11 -25.73 38.03
N ASP A 136 7.46 -26.96 38.42
CA ASP A 136 8.87 -27.37 38.61
C ASP A 136 9.53 -27.77 37.28
N LEU A 137 9.42 -26.90 36.28
CA LEU A 137 10.04 -27.04 34.96
C LEU A 137 10.87 -25.79 34.63
N PHE A 138 11.81 -25.92 33.69
CA PHE A 138 12.55 -24.76 33.18
C PHE A 138 11.70 -24.01 32.16
N TYR A 139 11.72 -22.68 32.22
CA TYR A 139 11.08 -21.77 31.27
C TYR A 139 12.12 -20.84 30.61
N PRO A 140 12.07 -20.62 29.29
CA PRO A 140 11.27 -21.40 28.32
C PRO A 140 11.72 -22.87 28.33
N ALA A 141 10.90 -23.77 27.77
CA ALA A 141 11.19 -25.21 27.79
C ALA A 141 12.47 -25.56 27.00
N GLU A 142 12.67 -24.90 25.86
CA GLU A 142 13.87 -24.96 25.04
C GLU A 142 14.53 -23.57 24.95
N PRO A 143 15.87 -23.49 24.78
CA PRO A 143 16.58 -22.22 24.69
C PRO A 143 16.44 -21.54 23.33
N ILE A 144 15.68 -22.10 22.39
CA ILE A 144 15.47 -21.56 21.05
C ILE A 144 14.02 -21.74 20.64
N ASP A 145 13.54 -20.82 19.81
CA ASP A 145 12.19 -20.86 19.24
C ASP A 145 12.20 -20.38 17.78
N LEU A 146 11.42 -21.01 16.93
CA LEU A 146 11.20 -20.58 15.54
C LEU A 146 9.82 -19.92 15.51
N ILE A 147 9.77 -18.62 15.23
CA ILE A 147 8.51 -17.85 15.31
C ILE A 147 7.96 -17.68 13.90
N SER A 148 8.32 -16.59 13.23
CA SER A 148 7.73 -16.22 11.95
C SER A 148 8.73 -16.29 10.80
N GLN A 149 8.18 -16.48 9.62
CA GLN A 149 8.84 -16.27 8.33
C GLN A 149 8.57 -14.85 7.83
N GLY A 150 9.39 -14.36 6.91
CA GLY A 150 9.13 -13.11 6.21
C GLY A 150 9.95 -12.94 4.95
N GLN A 151 9.63 -11.88 4.22
CA GLN A 151 10.29 -11.52 2.98
C GLN A 151 10.59 -10.02 2.97
N LEU A 152 11.86 -9.68 2.77
CA LEU A 152 12.32 -8.31 2.53
C LEU A 152 12.77 -8.24 1.07
N ARG A 153 11.91 -7.73 0.20
CA ARG A 153 12.10 -7.74 -1.26
C ARG A 153 12.36 -9.15 -1.77
N LYS A 154 13.57 -9.44 -2.23
CA LYS A 154 13.96 -10.79 -2.64
C LYS A 154 14.32 -11.68 -1.44
N TRP A 155 14.80 -11.11 -0.34
CA TRP A 155 15.39 -11.85 0.78
C TRP A 155 14.29 -12.53 1.60
N ARG A 156 14.17 -13.84 1.47
CA ARG A 156 13.29 -14.66 2.29
C ARG A 156 14.06 -15.10 3.53
N PHE A 157 13.42 -15.02 4.69
CA PHE A 157 14.07 -15.32 5.95
C PHE A 157 13.11 -15.90 6.98
N VAL A 158 13.70 -16.51 8.01
CA VAL A 158 13.02 -16.96 9.22
C VAL A 158 13.59 -16.26 10.44
N ARG A 159 12.75 -16.08 11.46
CA ARG A 159 13.14 -15.47 12.73
C ARG A 159 13.29 -16.55 13.81
N VAL A 160 14.50 -16.63 14.36
CA VAL A 160 14.84 -17.52 15.47
C VAL A 160 15.07 -16.70 16.72
N VAL A 161 14.41 -17.06 17.82
CA VAL A 161 14.58 -16.40 19.11
C VAL A 161 15.43 -17.29 20.00
N PHE A 162 16.56 -16.74 20.45
CA PHE A 162 17.49 -17.43 21.34
C PHE A 162 17.36 -16.91 22.77
N TYR A 163 17.14 -17.84 23.72
CA TYR A 163 17.07 -17.64 25.16
C TYR A 163 18.29 -18.27 25.84
N PRO A 164 19.35 -17.48 26.15
CA PRO A 164 20.55 -18.00 26.80
C PRO A 164 20.28 -18.57 28.20
N PHE A 165 19.23 -18.07 28.86
CA PHE A 165 18.86 -18.46 30.22
C PHE A 165 17.51 -19.15 30.22
N GLN A 166 17.41 -20.24 31.00
CA GLN A 166 16.14 -20.86 31.37
C GLN A 166 16.00 -20.80 32.89
N TYR A 167 14.83 -20.46 33.40
CA TYR A 167 14.54 -20.31 34.82
C TYR A 167 13.57 -21.38 35.31
N ASN A 168 13.93 -22.03 36.43
CA ASN A 168 13.00 -22.87 37.18
C ASN A 168 12.54 -22.10 38.44
N PRO A 169 11.27 -21.67 38.50
CA PRO A 169 10.77 -20.83 39.59
C PRO A 169 10.58 -21.57 40.93
N VAL A 170 10.26 -22.87 40.91
CA VAL A 170 10.04 -23.67 42.13
C VAL A 170 11.36 -23.95 42.85
N ARG A 171 12.40 -24.30 42.09
CA ARG A 171 13.77 -24.55 42.61
C ARG A 171 14.62 -23.29 42.70
N SER A 172 14.17 -22.16 42.15
CA SER A 172 14.92 -20.91 42.09
C SER A 172 16.28 -21.07 41.37
N GLU A 173 16.32 -21.89 40.32
CA GLU A 173 17.54 -22.22 39.57
C GLU A 173 17.56 -21.52 38.21
N LEU A 174 18.75 -21.07 37.78
CA LEU A 174 19.01 -20.62 36.41
C LEU A 174 19.90 -21.66 35.71
N ARG A 175 19.50 -22.02 34.50
CA ARG A 175 20.31 -22.79 33.56
C ARG A 175 20.80 -21.85 32.47
N LEU A 176 22.10 -21.82 32.26
CA LEU A 176 22.75 -21.07 31.19
C LEU A 176 23.10 -22.02 30.05
N THR A 177 22.70 -21.69 28.83
CA THR A 177 23.17 -22.35 27.61
C THR A 177 24.35 -21.55 27.08
N GLU A 178 25.56 -22.04 27.34
CA GLU A 178 26.81 -21.35 26.98
C GLU A 178 27.08 -21.42 25.46
N HIS A 179 26.66 -22.53 24.86
CA HIS A 179 26.88 -22.85 23.47
C HIS A 179 25.75 -23.72 22.94
N ILE A 180 25.28 -23.42 21.74
CA ILE A 180 24.26 -24.20 21.05
C ILE A 180 24.53 -24.26 19.56
N GLU A 181 24.44 -25.45 19.01
CA GLU A 181 24.52 -25.74 17.58
C GLU A 181 23.14 -26.17 17.10
N MET A 182 22.68 -25.56 16.02
CA MET A 182 21.35 -25.77 15.46
C MET A 182 21.45 -26.13 13.99
N ALA A 183 20.45 -26.86 13.51
CA ALA A 183 20.22 -27.15 12.11
C ALA A 183 18.84 -26.64 11.72
N LEU A 184 18.76 -25.85 10.65
CA LEU A 184 17.53 -25.46 9.98
C LEU A 184 17.38 -26.36 8.75
N ASP A 185 16.46 -27.32 8.81
CA ASP A 185 16.15 -28.22 7.71
C ASP A 185 15.01 -27.64 6.87
N PHE A 186 15.09 -27.77 5.54
CA PHE A 186 14.07 -27.33 4.60
C PHE A 186 14.14 -28.11 3.29
N GLU A 187 13.09 -28.02 2.49
CA GLU A 187 12.97 -28.49 1.13
C GLU A 187 12.83 -27.30 0.16
N ARG A 188 13.15 -27.52 -1.11
CA ARG A 188 13.06 -26.51 -2.16
C ARG A 188 12.10 -26.96 -3.26
N ILE A 189 11.26 -26.04 -3.71
CA ILE A 189 10.33 -26.23 -4.82
C ILE A 189 10.97 -25.64 -6.09
N GLN A 190 11.75 -26.47 -6.79
CA GLN A 190 12.46 -26.04 -8.00
C GLN A 190 11.54 -25.33 -9.00
N GLY A 191 11.99 -24.18 -9.50
CA GLY A 191 11.26 -23.39 -10.50
C GLY A 191 10.20 -22.43 -9.95
N THR A 192 10.06 -22.27 -8.63
CA THR A 192 9.15 -21.27 -8.02
C THR A 192 9.80 -19.95 -7.66
N ALA A 193 11.12 -19.82 -7.81
CA ALA A 193 11.79 -18.54 -7.58
C ALA A 193 11.41 -17.55 -8.69
N ASP A 194 10.91 -16.38 -8.30
CA ASP A 194 10.57 -15.31 -9.22
C ASP A 194 11.86 -14.64 -9.76
N ALA A 195 12.13 -14.83 -11.05
CA ALA A 195 13.31 -14.29 -11.71
C ALA A 195 13.37 -12.75 -11.66
N ALA A 196 12.23 -12.06 -11.68
CA ALA A 196 12.19 -10.60 -11.58
C ALA A 196 12.56 -10.15 -10.16
N GLN A 197 12.05 -10.82 -9.12
CA GLN A 197 12.45 -10.54 -7.74
C GLN A 197 13.93 -10.81 -7.50
N LEU A 198 14.51 -11.86 -8.07
CA LEU A 198 15.96 -12.15 -7.91
C LEU A 198 16.87 -11.06 -8.49
N GLN A 199 16.38 -10.28 -9.45
CA GLN A 199 17.11 -9.14 -10.03
C GLN A 199 17.05 -7.89 -9.15
N ASP A 200 16.14 -7.81 -8.18
CA ASP A 200 16.01 -6.68 -7.27
C ASP A 200 17.25 -6.55 -6.37
N ASN A 201 17.89 -5.39 -6.39
CA ASN A 201 19.09 -5.11 -5.59
C ASN A 201 18.97 -3.86 -4.70
N VAL A 202 17.78 -3.23 -4.63
CA VAL A 202 17.58 -1.91 -4.00
C VAL A 202 18.01 -1.91 -2.53
N MET A 203 17.67 -2.96 -1.78
CA MET A 203 17.99 -3.07 -0.34
C MET A 203 19.07 -4.12 -0.04
N ASP A 204 19.89 -4.51 -1.01
CA ASP A 204 20.97 -5.50 -0.78
C ASP A 204 22.00 -5.01 0.23
N HIS A 205 22.20 -3.69 0.30
CA HIS A 205 23.11 -3.06 1.27
C HIS A 205 22.68 -3.27 2.73
N LEU A 206 21.41 -3.57 3.00
CA LEU A 206 20.89 -3.83 4.35
C LEU A 206 20.96 -5.31 4.72
N ALA A 207 21.01 -6.20 3.72
CA ALA A 207 20.92 -7.64 3.94
C ALA A 207 22.11 -8.18 4.75
N CYS A 208 23.30 -7.58 4.63
CA CYS A 208 24.46 -7.99 5.42
C CYS A 208 24.32 -7.65 6.91
N ASP A 209 23.62 -6.56 7.24
CA ASP A 209 23.42 -6.12 8.62
C ASP A 209 22.24 -6.85 9.27
N LEU A 210 21.22 -7.20 8.48
CA LEU A 210 19.99 -7.80 8.97
C LEU A 210 20.11 -9.31 9.22
N PHE A 211 20.89 -10.03 8.39
CA PHE A 211 20.86 -11.49 8.36
C PHE A 211 22.15 -12.14 8.83
N ALA A 212 22.04 -13.01 9.85
CA ALA A 212 23.20 -13.64 10.48
C ALA A 212 23.96 -14.65 9.59
N ASN A 213 23.31 -15.17 8.54
CA ASN A 213 23.91 -16.08 7.55
C ASN A 213 23.97 -15.47 6.14
N TYR A 214 24.11 -14.14 6.04
CA TYR A 214 24.10 -13.45 4.75
C TYR A 214 25.13 -14.00 3.75
N TYR A 215 26.37 -14.23 4.18
CA TYR A 215 27.45 -14.66 3.29
C TYR A 215 27.22 -16.07 2.71
N GLU A 216 26.56 -16.94 3.48
CA GLU A 216 26.21 -18.29 3.05
C GLU A 216 24.94 -18.28 2.19
N GLY A 217 23.93 -17.51 2.63
CA GLY A 217 22.62 -17.46 1.98
C GLY A 217 22.61 -16.69 0.67
N ARG A 218 23.46 -15.66 0.49
CA ARG A 218 23.48 -14.82 -0.73
C ARG A 218 23.72 -15.60 -2.02
N ALA A 219 24.36 -16.77 -1.94
CA ALA A 219 24.61 -17.61 -3.10
C ALA A 219 23.31 -18.19 -3.70
N TRP A 220 22.27 -18.43 -2.88
CA TRP A 220 20.95 -18.87 -3.40
C TRP A 220 20.23 -17.78 -4.20
N TYR A 221 20.67 -16.53 -4.03
CA TYR A 221 20.11 -15.35 -4.67
C TYR A 221 20.96 -14.84 -5.84
N ALA A 222 22.03 -15.55 -6.19
CA ALA A 222 22.84 -15.21 -7.36
C ALA A 222 22.07 -15.54 -8.65
N LEU A 223 22.04 -14.58 -9.58
CA LEU A 223 21.53 -14.81 -10.93
C LEU A 223 22.46 -15.77 -11.67
N ASP A 224 21.89 -16.67 -12.47
CA ASP A 224 22.64 -17.54 -13.39
C ASP A 224 23.44 -16.66 -14.37
N GLU A 225 24.71 -16.99 -14.62
CA GLU A 225 25.62 -16.17 -15.45
C GLU A 225 25.12 -15.99 -16.90
N THR A 226 24.12 -16.78 -17.31
CA THR A 226 23.48 -16.72 -18.62
C THR A 226 22.32 -15.73 -18.73
N VAL A 227 21.87 -15.13 -17.62
CA VAL A 227 20.82 -14.10 -17.61
C VAL A 227 21.49 -12.73 -17.70
N ASP A 228 21.25 -12.01 -18.81
CA ASP A 228 21.73 -10.64 -18.97
C ASP A 228 21.26 -9.79 -17.78
N LYS A 229 22.22 -9.20 -17.05
CA LYS A 229 21.90 -8.20 -16.04
C LYS A 229 21.27 -7.00 -16.76
N PRO A 230 20.19 -6.39 -16.25
CA PRO A 230 19.66 -5.19 -16.86
C PRO A 230 20.75 -4.12 -16.90
N ASP A 231 21.10 -3.67 -18.11
CA ASP A 231 22.14 -2.66 -18.37
C ASP A 231 21.76 -1.25 -17.88
N ALA A 232 20.51 -1.06 -17.41
CA ALA A 232 19.98 0.21 -16.96
C ALA A 232 19.71 0.21 -15.45
N ALA A 233 20.12 1.29 -14.78
CA ALA A 233 19.71 1.56 -13.40
C ALA A 233 18.17 1.61 -13.32
N PRO A 234 17.56 1.20 -12.18
CA PRO A 234 16.12 1.24 -12.02
C PRO A 234 15.56 2.65 -12.28
N PRO A 235 14.43 2.78 -12.98
CA PRO A 235 13.98 4.06 -13.50
C PRO A 235 13.49 5.03 -12.42
N TYR A 236 13.02 4.57 -11.25
CA TYR A 236 12.50 5.43 -10.17
C TYR A 236 12.71 4.84 -8.77
N ASN A 237 13.61 5.43 -7.97
CA ASN A 237 13.87 5.01 -6.59
C ASN A 237 13.07 5.78 -5.53
N TYR A 238 12.31 6.79 -5.95
CA TYR A 238 11.47 7.59 -5.06
C TYR A 238 10.11 7.84 -5.71
N VAL A 239 9.02 7.48 -5.04
CA VAL A 239 7.66 7.70 -5.54
C VAL A 239 6.89 8.65 -4.62
N ILE A 240 6.19 9.62 -5.20
CA ILE A 240 5.20 10.44 -4.52
C ILE A 240 3.82 9.98 -4.97
N ILE A 241 3.01 9.44 -4.06
CA ILE A 241 1.62 9.09 -4.34
C ILE A 241 0.72 10.18 -3.78
N THR A 242 -0.04 10.82 -4.65
CA THR A 242 -0.84 12.01 -4.36
C THR A 242 -2.09 12.03 -5.24
N ASP A 243 -2.89 13.08 -5.15
CA ASP A 243 -4.00 13.31 -6.08
C ASP A 243 -3.71 14.42 -7.12
N THR A 244 -4.48 14.44 -8.22
CA THR A 244 -4.34 15.44 -9.30
C THR A 244 -4.56 16.87 -8.82
N ASP A 245 -5.45 17.10 -7.86
CA ASP A 245 -5.69 18.46 -7.33
C ASP A 245 -4.46 18.96 -6.55
N THR A 246 -3.80 18.10 -5.77
CA THR A 246 -2.54 18.42 -5.10
C THR A 246 -1.44 18.76 -6.10
N VAL A 247 -1.32 17.99 -7.19
CA VAL A 247 -0.34 18.28 -8.27
C VAL A 247 -0.60 19.64 -8.92
N PHE A 248 -1.86 20.00 -9.14
CA PHE A 248 -2.22 21.26 -9.79
C PHE A 248 -2.10 22.48 -8.87
N ASN A 249 -2.43 22.33 -7.59
CA ASN A 249 -2.60 23.46 -6.67
C ASN A 249 -1.41 23.69 -5.72
N SER A 250 -0.56 22.70 -5.49
CA SER A 250 0.68 22.91 -4.73
C SER A 250 1.68 23.73 -5.55
N SER A 251 2.14 24.85 -5.01
CA SER A 251 3.19 25.66 -5.64
C SER A 251 4.59 25.11 -5.39
N LYS A 252 4.75 24.17 -4.45
CA LYS A 252 6.06 23.62 -4.03
C LYS A 252 6.30 22.17 -4.38
N LEU A 253 5.30 21.39 -4.79
CA LEU A 253 5.49 19.98 -5.14
C LEU A 253 6.52 19.80 -6.26
N HIS A 254 6.44 20.61 -7.34
CA HIS A 254 7.41 20.53 -8.42
C HIS A 254 8.82 20.97 -8.00
N ASP A 255 8.93 21.96 -7.11
CA ASP A 255 10.22 22.38 -6.54
C ASP A 255 10.83 21.24 -5.71
N PHE A 256 10.01 20.57 -4.89
CA PHE A 256 10.41 19.43 -4.08
C PHE A 256 10.87 18.24 -4.93
N VAL A 257 10.13 17.90 -5.99
CA VAL A 257 10.54 16.88 -6.97
C VAL A 257 11.92 17.19 -7.56
N ARG A 258 12.12 18.44 -8.02
CA ARG A 258 13.43 18.87 -8.57
C ARG A 258 14.53 18.85 -7.52
N HIS A 259 14.22 19.21 -6.28
CA HIS A 259 15.16 19.15 -5.16
C HIS A 259 15.63 17.71 -4.91
N LYS A 260 14.72 16.74 -4.88
CA LYS A 260 15.07 15.31 -4.77
C LYS A 260 15.86 14.81 -5.97
N GLN A 261 15.50 15.22 -7.18
CA GLN A 261 16.28 14.90 -8.38
C GLN A 261 17.71 15.44 -8.33
N PHE A 262 17.88 16.67 -7.86
CA PHE A 262 19.21 17.25 -7.64
C PHE A 262 20.05 16.48 -6.61
N ARG A 263 19.38 15.77 -5.69
CA ARG A 263 19.98 14.94 -4.65
C ARG A 263 20.18 13.48 -5.07
N GLY A 264 20.02 13.17 -6.36
CA GLY A 264 20.28 11.85 -6.93
C GLY A 264 19.08 10.88 -6.95
N PHE A 265 17.87 11.36 -6.64
CA PHE A 265 16.66 10.52 -6.71
C PHE A 265 16.00 10.60 -8.07
N ASN A 266 15.60 9.44 -8.60
CA ASN A 266 14.69 9.38 -9.74
C ASN A 266 13.27 9.37 -9.19
N VAL A 267 12.59 10.52 -9.29
CA VAL A 267 11.28 10.74 -8.68
C VAL A 267 10.15 10.50 -9.69
N LEU A 268 9.17 9.67 -9.33
CA LEU A 268 7.90 9.51 -10.03
C LEU A 268 6.76 10.08 -9.17
N VAL A 269 5.87 10.85 -9.79
CA VAL A 269 4.64 11.34 -9.16
C VAL A 269 3.48 10.54 -9.73
N VAL A 270 2.75 9.88 -8.84
CA VAL A 270 1.66 8.96 -9.16
C VAL A 270 0.37 9.54 -8.63
N THR A 271 -0.67 9.59 -9.48
CA THR A 271 -1.99 10.08 -9.09
C THR A 271 -3.08 9.02 -9.22
N GLU A 272 -4.30 9.38 -8.84
CA GLU A 272 -5.49 8.52 -8.95
C GLU A 272 -5.71 8.00 -10.37
N ASN A 273 -5.21 8.70 -11.40
CA ASN A 273 -5.27 8.25 -12.79
C ASN A 273 -4.50 6.94 -13.03
N GLU A 274 -3.48 6.65 -12.22
CA GLU A 274 -2.68 5.42 -12.33
C GLU A 274 -3.23 4.32 -11.43
N PHE A 275 -3.46 4.61 -10.15
CA PHE A 275 -3.87 3.59 -9.20
C PHE A 275 -5.37 3.28 -9.20
N GLU A 276 -6.27 4.18 -9.62
CA GLU A 276 -7.72 3.86 -9.62
C GLU A 276 -8.13 2.85 -10.69
N SER A 277 -7.32 2.69 -11.74
CA SER A 277 -7.52 1.66 -12.76
C SER A 277 -7.13 0.25 -12.29
N VAL A 278 -6.37 0.15 -11.19
CA VAL A 278 -5.90 -1.12 -10.63
C VAL A 278 -7.03 -1.80 -9.86
N THR A 279 -7.22 -3.11 -10.09
CA THR A 279 -8.17 -3.91 -9.31
C THR A 279 -7.50 -4.33 -8.00
N GLY A 280 -8.07 -3.93 -6.85
CA GLY A 280 -7.68 -4.42 -5.53
C GLY A 280 -8.63 -5.54 -5.03
N PRO A 281 -8.31 -6.20 -3.90
CA PRO A 281 -9.25 -7.09 -3.22
C PRO A 281 -10.46 -6.32 -2.65
N PRO A 282 -11.66 -6.91 -2.63
CA PRO A 282 -12.85 -6.31 -2.04
C PRO A 282 -12.63 -5.95 -0.56
N PRO A 283 -13.35 -4.94 -0.02
CA PRO A 283 -14.28 -4.05 -0.72
C PRO A 283 -13.55 -2.89 -1.43
N ASN A 284 -12.54 -3.14 -2.27
CA ASN A 284 -11.87 -2.23 -3.21
C ASN A 284 -11.78 -0.80 -2.66
N THR A 285 -11.23 -0.66 -1.46
CA THR A 285 -10.97 0.65 -0.87
C THR A 285 -9.83 1.32 -1.63
N ARG A 286 -9.72 2.65 -1.55
CA ARG A 286 -8.65 3.37 -2.28
C ARG A 286 -7.27 2.97 -1.76
N ALA A 287 -7.15 2.61 -0.48
CA ALA A 287 -5.93 2.05 0.10
C ALA A 287 -5.47 0.77 -0.62
N ASP A 288 -6.38 -0.16 -0.90
CA ASP A 288 -6.04 -1.43 -1.53
C ASP A 288 -5.52 -1.24 -2.96
N ARG A 289 -6.07 -0.25 -3.68
CA ARG A 289 -5.60 0.11 -5.03
C ARG A 289 -4.19 0.71 -5.02
N ILE A 290 -3.90 1.58 -4.04
CA ILE A 290 -2.57 2.17 -3.86
C ILE A 290 -1.54 1.08 -3.54
N ARG A 291 -1.84 0.19 -2.59
CA ARG A 291 -0.96 -0.93 -2.26
C ARG A 291 -0.76 -1.87 -3.45
N GLN A 292 -1.82 -2.21 -4.17
CA GLN A 292 -1.70 -3.08 -5.35
C GLN A 292 -0.87 -2.43 -6.47
N TRP A 293 -1.00 -1.13 -6.68
CA TRP A 293 -0.14 -0.40 -7.61
C TRP A 293 1.33 -0.50 -7.18
N LEU A 294 1.64 -0.35 -5.89
CA LEU A 294 3.00 -0.52 -5.36
C LEU A 294 3.52 -1.95 -5.60
N ILE A 295 2.73 -2.98 -5.26
CA ILE A 295 3.08 -4.40 -5.50
C ILE A 295 3.43 -4.64 -6.98
N ASN A 296 2.64 -4.09 -7.90
CA ASN A 296 2.83 -4.28 -9.33
C ASN A 296 4.10 -3.59 -9.89
N ASN A 297 4.67 -2.62 -9.17
CA ASN A 297 5.67 -1.70 -9.73
C ASN A 297 6.98 -1.58 -8.91
N TYR A 298 7.02 -1.96 -7.62
CA TYR A 298 8.17 -1.63 -6.77
C TYR A 298 9.50 -2.27 -7.21
N VAL A 299 9.44 -3.50 -7.74
CA VAL A 299 10.62 -4.21 -8.26
C VAL A 299 11.07 -3.61 -9.59
N SER A 300 10.16 -3.49 -10.56
CA SER A 300 10.48 -3.05 -11.93
C SER A 300 10.91 -1.59 -11.99
N LEU A 301 10.36 -0.73 -11.12
CA LEU A 301 10.76 0.67 -11.03
C LEU A 301 11.95 0.89 -10.09
N GLY A 302 12.20 -0.03 -9.15
CA GLY A 302 13.22 0.08 -8.12
C GLY A 302 12.86 1.05 -7.00
N ILE A 303 11.56 1.17 -6.67
CA ILE A 303 11.03 2.13 -5.68
C ILE A 303 11.63 1.82 -4.32
N GLU A 304 12.41 2.69 -3.70
CA GLU A 304 12.89 2.51 -2.32
C GLU A 304 12.07 3.32 -1.31
N TYR A 305 11.69 4.55 -1.70
CA TYR A 305 10.97 5.50 -0.86
C TYR A 305 9.59 5.81 -1.44
N VAL A 306 8.58 5.90 -0.58
CA VAL A 306 7.22 6.30 -0.92
C VAL A 306 6.79 7.45 -0.02
N LEU A 307 6.41 8.58 -0.62
CA LEU A 307 5.82 9.72 0.08
C LEU A 307 4.34 9.84 -0.27
N LEU A 308 3.47 9.64 0.71
CA LEU A 308 2.03 9.79 0.59
C LEU A 308 1.63 11.23 0.87
N ILE A 309 0.99 11.92 -0.07
CA ILE A 309 0.54 13.32 0.10
C ILE A 309 -0.97 13.40 -0.15
N GLY A 310 -1.76 13.56 0.91
CA GLY A 310 -3.22 13.63 0.80
C GLY A 310 -3.96 13.45 2.13
N ASP A 311 -5.28 13.46 2.09
CA ASP A 311 -6.16 13.25 3.23
C ASP A 311 -6.08 11.77 3.71
N PRO A 312 -5.63 11.52 4.96
CA PRO A 312 -5.41 10.18 5.50
C PRO A 312 -6.68 9.49 6.04
N ASN A 313 -7.85 10.12 6.01
CA ASN A 313 -9.09 9.53 6.53
C ASN A 313 -9.35 8.13 5.94
N HIS A 314 -9.48 7.11 6.80
CA HIS A 314 -9.79 5.75 6.35
C HIS A 314 -11.26 5.61 5.90
N TYR A 315 -11.61 4.48 5.28
CA TYR A 315 -12.93 4.28 4.66
C TYR A 315 -14.12 4.33 5.63
N GLU A 316 -13.95 3.87 6.88
CA GLU A 316 -14.95 4.02 7.95
C GLU A 316 -14.93 5.39 8.67
N SER A 317 -14.12 6.35 8.22
CA SER A 317 -14.09 7.68 8.83
C SER A 317 -15.47 8.33 8.76
N PRO A 318 -15.95 8.99 9.84
CA PRO A 318 -17.21 9.74 9.80
C PRO A 318 -17.18 10.91 8.80
N TYR A 319 -16.00 11.29 8.31
CA TYR A 319 -15.80 12.32 7.30
C TYR A 319 -15.68 11.76 5.87
N GLY A 320 -15.81 10.43 5.71
CA GLY A 320 -15.60 9.71 4.44
C GLY A 320 -14.14 9.36 4.17
N GLU A 321 -13.92 8.47 3.22
CA GLU A 321 -12.57 8.05 2.80
C GLU A 321 -11.81 9.22 2.14
N GLY A 322 -10.61 9.50 2.65
CA GLY A 322 -9.69 10.49 2.10
C GLY A 322 -9.15 10.09 0.73
N ASN A 323 -8.55 11.05 0.02
CA ASN A 323 -7.99 10.81 -1.31
C ASN A 323 -6.68 10.02 -1.30
N ILE A 324 -5.94 10.00 -0.18
CA ILE A 324 -4.78 9.12 0.04
C ILE A 324 -4.93 8.50 1.44
N PRO A 325 -5.89 7.57 1.63
CA PRO A 325 -6.31 7.13 2.95
C PRO A 325 -5.24 6.26 3.64
N MET A 326 -5.30 6.16 4.96
CA MET A 326 -4.62 5.06 5.69
C MET A 326 -5.48 3.79 5.65
N LYS A 327 -4.85 2.62 5.73
CA LYS A 327 -5.59 1.35 5.84
C LYS A 327 -6.03 1.14 7.28
N LEU A 328 -7.31 0.85 7.50
CA LEU A 328 -7.82 0.43 8.81
C LEU A 328 -7.55 -1.08 9.00
N CYS A 329 -6.77 -1.43 10.01
CA CYS A 329 -6.40 -2.81 10.34
C CYS A 329 -6.96 -3.21 11.71
N SER A 330 -7.16 -4.50 11.95
CA SER A 330 -7.83 -5.06 13.12
C SER A 330 -6.94 -5.97 13.97
N PRO A 331 -5.77 -5.51 14.46
CA PRO A 331 -4.82 -6.36 15.19
C PRO A 331 -5.39 -7.02 16.46
N ARG A 332 -6.55 -6.56 16.96
CA ARG A 332 -7.17 -7.11 18.18
C ARG A 332 -8.71 -7.23 18.09
N LEU A 333 -9.24 -7.76 16.99
CA LEU A 333 -10.69 -7.88 16.73
C LEU A 333 -11.53 -8.35 17.94
N TRP A 334 -11.06 -9.41 18.62
CA TRP A 334 -11.77 -10.06 19.73
C TRP A 334 -11.56 -9.42 21.10
N ALA A 335 -10.83 -8.30 21.17
CA ALA A 335 -10.60 -7.61 22.42
C ALA A 335 -11.93 -7.17 23.05
N THR A 336 -12.17 -7.58 24.30
CA THR A 336 -13.34 -7.11 25.07
C THR A 336 -13.16 -5.66 25.54
N TYR A 337 -11.91 -5.18 25.60
CA TYR A 337 -11.51 -3.84 26.05
C TYR A 337 -10.25 -3.37 25.30
N GLY A 338 -10.14 -2.06 25.06
CA GLY A 338 -9.03 -1.44 24.33
C GLY A 338 -9.30 -1.31 22.83
N ILE A 339 -8.27 -0.95 22.08
CA ILE A 339 -8.35 -0.74 20.63
C ILE A 339 -8.47 -2.06 19.91
N LYS A 340 -9.43 -2.09 18.98
CA LYS A 340 -9.61 -3.17 18.02
C LYS A 340 -8.99 -2.83 16.68
N GLU A 341 -9.14 -1.58 16.26
CA GLU A 341 -8.84 -1.09 14.92
C GLU A 341 -7.80 0.05 14.95
N VAL A 342 -6.83 -0.02 14.04
CA VAL A 342 -5.69 0.91 13.94
C VAL A 342 -5.50 1.31 12.48
N PRO A 343 -5.60 2.61 12.14
CA PRO A 343 -5.18 3.11 10.83
C PRO A 343 -3.66 3.06 10.70
N THR A 344 -3.12 2.51 9.62
CA THR A 344 -1.68 2.36 9.41
C THR A 344 -1.25 2.60 7.97
N ASP A 345 -0.04 3.15 7.82
CA ASP A 345 0.70 3.20 6.57
C ASP A 345 1.69 2.03 6.43
N PHE A 346 1.87 1.19 7.46
CA PHE A 346 2.71 -0.01 7.35
C PHE A 346 2.15 -0.98 6.29
N TYR A 347 0.83 -0.95 6.07
CA TYR A 347 0.17 -1.64 4.96
C TYR A 347 0.78 -1.32 3.59
N TYR A 348 1.28 -0.11 3.37
CA TYR A 348 1.93 0.30 2.11
C TYR A 348 3.42 -0.02 2.06
N ALA A 349 4.04 -0.31 3.21
CA ALA A 349 5.47 -0.59 3.32
C ALA A 349 5.76 -2.10 3.23
N ASP A 350 4.91 -2.94 3.83
CA ASP A 350 4.93 -4.40 3.66
C ASP A 350 4.11 -4.78 2.41
N LEU A 351 4.80 -5.15 1.34
CA LEU A 351 4.23 -5.45 0.02
C LEU A 351 4.25 -6.95 -0.30
N THR A 352 4.99 -7.75 0.46
CA THR A 352 5.16 -9.19 0.23
C THR A 352 4.34 -10.06 1.18
N GLY A 353 3.98 -9.58 2.37
CA GLY A 353 3.05 -10.24 3.27
C GLY A 353 1.59 -10.10 2.83
N ASP A 354 0.78 -11.12 3.09
CA ASP A 354 -0.68 -11.03 2.93
C ASP A 354 -1.32 -10.48 4.21
N TRP A 355 -1.97 -9.33 4.10
CA TRP A 355 -2.57 -8.65 5.25
C TRP A 355 -4.02 -9.09 5.49
N ASP A 356 -4.60 -9.95 4.67
CA ASP A 356 -5.94 -10.53 4.81
C ASP A 356 -5.86 -12.01 4.39
N TYR A 357 -5.03 -12.76 5.12
CA TYR A 357 -4.57 -14.11 4.76
C TYR A 357 -5.73 -15.11 4.71
N ASP A 358 -6.71 -14.96 5.61
CA ASP A 358 -7.89 -15.83 5.65
C ASP A 358 -9.05 -15.34 4.77
N GLY A 359 -8.93 -14.14 4.20
CA GLY A 359 -9.86 -13.55 3.22
C GLY A 359 -11.18 -13.09 3.82
N ASP A 360 -11.20 -12.75 5.11
CA ASP A 360 -12.40 -12.32 5.82
C ASP A 360 -12.63 -10.79 5.78
N ASN A 361 -11.69 -10.04 5.19
CA ASN A 361 -11.61 -8.58 5.06
C ASN A 361 -11.28 -7.84 6.37
N LEU A 362 -10.74 -8.53 7.37
CA LEU A 362 -10.18 -7.92 8.57
C LEU A 362 -8.68 -7.96 8.46
N TYR A 363 -8.07 -6.80 8.24
CA TYR A 363 -6.68 -6.77 7.83
C TYR A 363 -5.74 -6.75 9.04
N GLY A 364 -4.72 -7.61 9.06
CA GLY A 364 -3.63 -7.61 10.04
C GLY A 364 -4.05 -8.18 11.39
N GLU A 365 -4.94 -9.16 11.42
CA GLU A 365 -5.38 -9.83 12.62
C GLU A 365 -4.26 -10.61 13.31
N TYR A 366 -4.21 -10.50 14.62
CA TYR A 366 -3.18 -11.15 15.42
C TYR A 366 -3.20 -12.69 15.36
N TRP A 367 -4.36 -13.33 15.16
CA TRP A 367 -4.49 -14.79 15.17
C TRP A 367 -4.54 -15.42 13.78
N ASP A 368 -5.00 -14.65 12.80
CA ASP A 368 -5.43 -15.17 11.51
C ASP A 368 -4.51 -14.66 10.37
N ASP A 369 -3.87 -13.48 10.54
CA ASP A 369 -2.92 -12.91 9.56
C ASP A 369 -1.49 -12.77 10.05
N TRP A 370 -1.25 -12.64 11.35
CA TRP A 370 0.10 -12.54 11.94
C TRP A 370 0.63 -13.92 12.36
N ASP A 371 1.94 -14.12 12.17
CA ASP A 371 2.64 -15.37 12.51
C ASP A 371 2.07 -16.62 11.80
N VAL A 372 1.43 -16.40 10.65
CA VAL A 372 0.96 -17.45 9.73
C VAL A 372 1.81 -17.44 8.46
N THR A 373 2.05 -18.63 7.89
CA THR A 373 2.87 -18.79 6.69
C THR A 373 2.28 -18.05 5.49
N GLY A 374 2.87 -16.91 5.14
CA GLY A 374 2.47 -16.05 4.03
C GLY A 374 1.60 -14.85 4.43
N GLY A 375 1.24 -14.73 5.70
CA GLY A 375 0.51 -13.57 6.22
C GLY A 375 1.41 -12.34 6.42
N VAL A 376 1.00 -11.43 7.31
CA VAL A 376 1.76 -10.22 7.67
C VAL A 376 3.12 -10.63 8.22
N ASP A 377 4.19 -10.12 7.61
CA ASP A 377 5.54 -10.55 7.94
C ASP A 377 6.41 -9.48 8.63
N LEU A 378 5.91 -8.25 8.70
CA LEU A 378 6.52 -7.10 9.37
C LEU A 378 7.90 -6.73 8.81
N ALA A 379 8.16 -7.00 7.53
CA ALA A 379 9.30 -6.47 6.79
C ALA A 379 8.83 -5.40 5.79
N ALA A 380 9.48 -4.24 5.79
CA ALA A 380 9.14 -3.16 4.87
C ALA A 380 9.93 -3.29 3.55
N ASP A 381 9.24 -3.60 2.46
CA ASP A 381 9.78 -3.62 1.09
C ASP A 381 10.11 -2.22 0.57
N VAL A 382 9.40 -1.20 1.06
CA VAL A 382 9.60 0.23 0.77
C VAL A 382 9.46 1.08 2.03
N TYR A 383 10.17 2.20 2.10
CA TYR A 383 10.07 3.14 3.22
C TYR A 383 9.00 4.20 2.97
N VAL A 384 7.93 4.16 3.77
CA VAL A 384 6.76 5.04 3.61
C VAL A 384 6.77 6.19 4.62
N GLY A 385 6.58 7.42 4.14
CA GLY A 385 6.26 8.60 4.96
C GLY A 385 5.04 9.35 4.41
N ARG A 386 4.41 10.19 5.23
CA ARG A 386 3.14 10.86 4.89
C ARG A 386 3.14 12.35 5.19
N ILE A 387 2.65 13.16 4.25
CA ILE A 387 2.27 14.56 4.50
C ILE A 387 0.74 14.68 4.36
N PRO A 388 -0.01 14.80 5.47
CA PRO A 388 -1.46 14.97 5.42
C PRO A 388 -1.87 16.26 4.71
N VAL A 389 -2.92 16.20 3.89
CA VAL A 389 -3.55 17.38 3.27
C VAL A 389 -5.03 17.41 3.64
N TYR A 390 -5.33 17.99 4.80
CA TYR A 390 -6.70 18.15 5.25
C TYR A 390 -7.38 19.32 4.55
N HIS A 391 -8.66 19.15 4.20
CA HIS A 391 -9.51 20.22 3.67
C HIS A 391 -8.90 20.98 2.48
N ARG A 392 -8.01 20.33 1.70
CA ARG A 392 -7.29 20.94 0.57
C ARG A 392 -6.42 22.14 0.97
N ASP A 393 -5.85 22.12 2.18
CA ASP A 393 -4.90 23.14 2.65
C ASP A 393 -3.51 22.98 2.00
N PHE A 394 -3.43 23.39 0.73
CA PHE A 394 -2.18 23.33 -0.04
C PHE A 394 -1.13 24.33 0.45
N ALA A 395 -1.53 25.38 1.17
CA ALA A 395 -0.58 26.33 1.75
C ALA A 395 0.20 25.69 2.90
N ALA A 396 -0.46 24.90 3.75
CA ALA A 396 0.21 24.09 4.75
C ALA A 396 1.14 23.05 4.13
N LEU A 397 0.69 22.35 3.08
CA LEU A 397 1.55 21.44 2.31
C LEU A 397 2.80 22.14 1.77
N ASP A 398 2.63 23.28 1.10
CA ASP A 398 3.73 24.04 0.52
C ASP A 398 4.74 24.50 1.58
N SER A 399 4.26 24.90 2.76
CA SER A 399 5.10 25.26 3.90
C SER A 399 5.92 24.08 4.40
N ILE A 400 5.32 22.88 4.46
CA ILE A 400 6.01 21.66 4.87
C ILE A 400 7.08 21.27 3.84
N LEU A 401 6.74 21.24 2.55
CA LEU A 401 7.67 20.92 1.47
C LEU A 401 8.86 21.89 1.42
N GLN A 402 8.59 23.19 1.56
CA GLN A 402 9.64 24.21 1.60
C GLN A 402 10.58 24.00 2.79
N LYS A 403 10.02 23.77 3.98
CA LYS A 403 10.82 23.50 5.18
C LYS A 403 11.68 22.25 5.06
N THR A 404 11.17 21.19 4.44
CA THR A 404 11.97 19.99 4.17
C THR A 404 13.14 20.30 3.23
N MET A 405 12.90 21.04 2.14
CA MET A 405 13.98 21.46 1.23
C MET A 405 15.01 22.37 1.93
N ASP A 406 14.55 23.31 2.76
CA ASP A 406 15.43 24.22 3.50
C ASP A 406 16.29 23.46 4.52
N TYR A 407 15.68 22.51 5.23
CA TYR A 407 16.40 21.59 6.09
C TYR A 407 17.47 20.86 5.27
N GLU A 408 17.12 20.19 4.18
CA GLU A 408 18.07 19.40 3.39
C GLU A 408 19.19 20.20 2.72
N ASN A 409 18.95 21.47 2.41
CA ASN A 409 19.92 22.39 1.81
C ASN A 409 20.79 23.14 2.84
N THR A 410 20.52 23.02 4.15
CA THR A 410 21.28 23.78 5.15
C THR A 410 22.76 23.39 5.14
N SER A 411 23.63 24.39 5.04
CA SER A 411 25.08 24.20 5.13
C SER A 411 25.57 24.13 6.57
N ASP A 412 24.88 24.79 7.51
CA ASP A 412 25.10 24.63 8.95
C ASP A 412 24.07 23.64 9.51
N ASN A 413 24.54 22.41 9.74
CA ASN A 413 23.77 21.31 10.32
C ASN A 413 24.26 20.90 11.72
N SER A 414 25.18 21.69 12.32
CA SER A 414 25.80 21.36 13.61
C SER A 414 24.77 21.20 14.73
N TRP A 415 23.74 22.04 14.71
CA TRP A 415 22.61 22.02 15.64
C TRP A 415 21.81 20.72 15.62
N ARG A 416 21.93 19.92 14.55
CA ARG A 416 21.20 18.67 14.47
C ARG A 416 21.67 17.69 15.55
N ARG A 417 22.96 17.72 15.92
CA ARG A 417 23.58 16.92 17.00
C ARG A 417 23.17 17.39 18.41
N SER A 418 21.89 17.64 18.61
CA SER A 418 21.28 18.11 19.85
C SER A 418 19.90 17.47 20.03
N VAL A 419 19.65 16.86 21.20
CA VAL A 419 18.41 16.15 21.52
C VAL A 419 17.72 16.78 22.73
N LEU A 420 16.42 17.03 22.62
CA LEU A 420 15.57 17.40 23.76
C LEU A 420 14.78 16.17 24.23
N LEU A 421 14.82 15.88 25.54
CA LEU A 421 14.27 14.65 26.13
C LEU A 421 13.28 14.91 27.29
N PRO A 422 12.03 15.32 27.02
CA PRO A 422 10.99 15.47 28.04
C PRO A 422 10.37 14.13 28.46
N MET A 423 10.42 13.76 29.74
CA MET A 423 9.92 12.46 30.23
C MET A 423 8.96 12.62 31.42
N SER A 424 7.69 12.25 31.23
CA SER A 424 6.64 12.18 32.26
C SER A 424 6.52 10.77 32.84
N PHE A 425 5.82 10.64 33.97
CA PHE A 425 5.30 9.35 34.42
C PHE A 425 4.17 8.87 33.48
N LEU A 426 4.00 7.54 33.34
CA LEU A 426 2.91 6.91 32.56
C LEU A 426 1.84 6.23 33.44
N ALA A 427 2.17 6.01 34.72
CA ALA A 427 1.31 5.47 35.78
C ALA A 427 1.98 5.78 37.13
N GLU A 428 1.27 5.54 38.24
CA GLU A 428 1.82 5.61 39.60
C GLU A 428 3.09 4.74 39.70
N ASN A 429 4.22 5.33 40.15
CA ASN A 429 5.55 4.71 40.16
C ASN A 429 6.11 4.20 38.81
N VAL A 430 5.60 4.67 37.66
CA VAL A 430 6.09 4.29 36.32
C VAL A 430 6.75 5.47 35.64
N ASP A 431 8.03 5.68 35.98
CA ASP A 431 8.90 6.74 35.45
C ASP A 431 9.39 6.41 34.02
N SER A 432 9.39 7.41 33.14
CA SER A 432 9.91 7.29 31.76
C SER A 432 11.32 7.84 31.58
N ALA A 433 11.92 8.51 32.58
CA ALA A 433 13.30 8.97 32.53
C ALA A 433 14.32 7.87 32.15
N PRO A 434 14.16 6.59 32.57
CA PRO A 434 15.05 5.51 32.12
C PRO A 434 15.19 5.37 30.60
N LEU A 435 14.17 5.74 29.81
CA LEU A 435 14.23 5.70 28.35
C LEU A 435 15.27 6.70 27.83
N ALA A 436 15.20 7.95 28.29
CA ALA A 436 16.16 8.99 27.94
C ALA A 436 17.58 8.56 28.34
N GLU A 437 17.75 8.09 29.58
CA GLU A 437 19.05 7.67 30.12
C GLU A 437 19.67 6.52 29.33
N GLN A 438 18.85 5.56 28.88
CA GLN A 438 19.32 4.48 28.04
C GLN A 438 19.76 4.98 26.66
N MET A 439 18.99 5.86 25.99
CA MET A 439 19.40 6.43 24.71
C MET A 439 20.68 7.27 24.83
N ILE A 440 20.80 8.05 25.91
CA ILE A 440 22.00 8.84 26.23
C ILE A 440 23.21 7.93 26.35
N THR A 441 23.11 6.88 27.18
CA THR A 441 24.22 5.98 27.48
C THR A 441 24.62 5.15 26.26
N ASN A 442 23.64 4.58 25.56
CA ASN A 442 23.89 3.60 24.51
C ASN A 442 24.24 4.23 23.16
N SER A 443 23.76 5.44 22.87
CA SER A 443 23.88 6.05 21.55
C SER A 443 24.40 7.48 21.59
N PHE A 444 23.73 8.40 22.29
CA PHE A 444 24.05 9.83 22.15
C PHE A 444 25.43 10.21 22.71
N ASN A 445 25.81 9.71 23.88
CA ASN A 445 27.14 9.96 24.47
C ASN A 445 28.27 9.38 23.59
N PRO A 446 28.23 8.09 23.16
CA PRO A 446 29.22 7.55 22.24
C PRO A 446 29.35 8.33 20.92
N LEU A 447 28.27 8.92 20.43
CA LEU A 447 28.23 9.67 19.17
C LEU A 447 28.49 11.17 19.35
N SER A 448 28.80 11.63 20.58
CA SER A 448 28.99 13.04 20.92
C SER A 448 27.81 13.93 20.49
N ILE A 449 26.60 13.42 20.64
CA ILE A 449 25.36 14.15 20.43
C ILE A 449 24.99 14.82 21.77
N SER A 450 24.76 16.12 21.75
CA SER A 450 24.39 16.85 22.96
C SER A 450 22.95 16.56 23.36
N THR A 451 22.65 16.53 24.66
CA THR A 451 21.34 16.16 25.18
C THR A 451 20.89 17.17 26.23
N TRP A 452 19.60 17.47 26.23
CA TRP A 452 18.95 18.28 27.26
C TRP A 452 17.76 17.50 27.84
N THR A 453 17.87 17.14 29.11
CA THR A 453 16.90 16.29 29.81
C THR A 453 15.88 17.14 30.56
N ILE A 454 14.60 16.80 30.44
CA ILE A 454 13.52 17.45 31.20
C ILE A 454 12.65 16.36 31.83
N TYR A 455 12.87 16.03 33.09
CA TYR A 455 12.14 14.95 33.75
C TYR A 455 11.08 15.52 34.68
N GLN A 456 9.97 14.80 34.83
CA GLN A 456 8.99 15.11 35.87
C GLN A 456 9.66 14.93 37.23
N GLN A 457 9.97 16.07 37.83
CA GLN A 457 10.66 16.17 39.09
C GLN A 457 9.86 17.10 40.02
N GLY A 458 10.26 17.19 41.28
CA GLY A 458 9.66 18.14 42.21
C GLY A 458 8.27 17.71 42.69
N ASN A 459 7.98 18.03 43.95
CA ASN A 459 6.80 17.54 44.65
C ASN A 459 5.49 18.23 44.15
N GLY A 460 5.06 17.89 42.93
CA GLY A 460 3.88 18.39 42.24
C GLY A 460 2.56 17.88 42.81
N ALA A 461 1.47 18.16 42.11
CA ALA A 461 0.13 17.70 42.52
C ALA A 461 0.02 16.18 42.58
N CYS A 462 0.85 15.46 41.82
CA CYS A 462 0.89 14.01 41.78
C CYS A 462 1.93 13.37 42.72
N GLY A 463 2.85 14.16 43.27
CA GLY A 463 3.80 13.71 44.30
C GLY A 463 4.79 12.63 43.87
N GLU A 464 4.85 12.31 42.57
CA GLU A 464 5.86 11.42 41.96
C GLU A 464 7.04 12.26 41.48
N ASP A 465 8.26 11.78 41.76
CA ASP A 465 9.53 12.46 41.46
C ASP A 465 10.48 11.45 40.80
N SER A 466 11.03 11.80 39.65
CA SER A 466 11.98 10.92 38.95
C SER A 466 13.22 10.66 39.81
N LEU A 467 13.69 9.41 39.81
CA LEU A 467 14.92 9.04 40.51
C LEU A 467 16.20 9.48 39.77
N TYR A 468 16.06 9.90 38.52
CA TYR A 468 17.16 10.36 37.68
C TYR A 468 17.23 11.88 37.74
N PRO A 469 18.43 12.49 37.86
CA PRO A 469 18.58 13.93 37.76
C PRO A 469 18.27 14.40 36.34
N SER A 470 17.88 15.67 36.18
CA SER A 470 17.63 16.26 34.87
C SER A 470 18.16 17.70 34.80
N ASP A 471 18.32 18.23 33.59
CA ASP A 471 18.76 19.61 33.37
C ASP A 471 17.68 20.63 33.72
N GLU A 472 16.40 20.25 33.64
CA GLU A 472 15.27 21.13 33.90
C GLU A 472 14.02 20.37 34.37
N GLU A 473 13.26 20.99 35.26
CA GLU A 473 11.99 20.47 35.78
C GLU A 473 10.89 20.45 34.71
N LEU A 474 10.19 19.33 34.49
CA LEU A 474 9.09 19.25 33.53
C LEU A 474 7.83 19.99 33.98
N ILE A 475 7.57 20.08 35.29
CA ILE A 475 6.37 20.75 35.82
C ILE A 475 6.42 22.25 35.51
N GLY A 476 5.34 22.79 34.93
CA GLY A 476 5.21 24.24 34.69
C GLY A 476 4.50 24.62 33.39
N GLY A 477 4.08 23.67 32.56
CA GLY A 477 3.17 23.88 31.43
C GLY A 477 3.76 24.57 30.20
N SER A 478 4.88 25.26 30.38
CA SER A 478 5.59 26.02 29.33
C SER A 478 7.07 25.67 29.21
N VAL A 479 7.58 24.79 30.07
CA VAL A 479 9.01 24.47 30.16
C VAL A 479 9.53 23.92 28.83
N VAL A 480 8.87 22.87 28.31
CA VAL A 480 9.30 22.21 27.07
C VAL A 480 9.27 23.17 25.89
N ILE A 481 8.17 23.91 25.70
CA ILE A 481 8.05 24.86 24.58
C ILE A 481 9.07 26.01 24.72
N ASN A 482 9.27 26.56 25.91
CA ASN A 482 10.26 27.62 26.12
C ASN A 482 11.68 27.12 25.82
N ARG A 483 12.01 25.91 26.28
CA ARG A 483 13.30 25.27 26.01
C ARG A 483 13.50 25.04 24.52
N TRP A 484 12.53 24.43 23.85
CA TRP A 484 12.61 24.12 22.43
C TRP A 484 12.68 25.38 21.56
N VAL A 485 11.92 26.43 21.87
CA VAL A 485 12.02 27.71 21.14
C VAL A 485 13.38 28.38 21.34
N SER A 486 13.95 28.28 22.54
CA SER A 486 15.22 28.94 22.88
C SER A 486 16.48 28.18 22.42
N GLY A 487 16.36 26.88 22.13
CA GLY A 487 17.46 26.00 21.75
C GLY A 487 17.31 25.47 20.33
N ASN A 488 18.43 25.11 19.70
CA ASN A 488 18.41 24.47 18.39
C ASN A 488 18.60 22.96 18.59
N TYR A 489 17.52 22.19 18.39
CA TYR A 489 17.50 20.75 18.57
C TYR A 489 17.23 20.06 17.23
N GLY A 490 18.10 19.15 16.81
CA GLY A 490 17.83 18.29 15.65
C GLY A 490 16.88 17.16 15.93
N MET A 491 16.75 16.77 17.19
CA MET A 491 15.93 15.65 17.62
C MET A 491 15.15 16.01 18.88
N VAL A 492 13.90 15.55 18.95
CA VAL A 492 13.07 15.63 20.14
C VAL A 492 12.40 14.28 20.35
N CYS A 493 12.50 13.73 21.55
CA CYS A 493 11.78 12.52 21.92
C CYS A 493 11.18 12.69 23.30
N TRP A 494 9.88 12.44 23.44
CA TRP A 494 9.23 12.49 24.74
C TRP A 494 8.40 11.25 25.03
N SER A 495 8.08 11.09 26.31
CA SER A 495 7.07 10.15 26.79
C SER A 495 6.10 10.85 27.74
N GLY A 496 4.80 10.65 27.49
CA GLY A 496 3.73 11.27 28.28
C GLY A 496 2.34 10.94 27.75
N HIS A 497 1.28 11.36 28.45
CA HIS A 497 -0.10 11.01 28.10
C HIS A 497 -0.62 11.89 26.97
N GLY A 498 -0.91 11.28 25.83
CA GLY A 498 -1.33 11.97 24.62
C GLY A 498 -2.84 12.06 24.41
N SER A 499 -3.22 13.07 23.65
CA SER A 499 -4.52 13.27 23.02
C SER A 499 -4.29 13.73 21.58
N ASN A 500 -5.36 13.85 20.79
CA ASN A 500 -5.27 14.39 19.44
C ASN A 500 -4.63 15.79 19.38
N VAL A 501 -4.82 16.64 20.40
CA VAL A 501 -4.36 18.04 20.39
C VAL A 501 -3.21 18.36 21.34
N GLY A 502 -2.68 17.38 22.08
CA GLY A 502 -1.59 17.65 23.02
C GLY A 502 -1.20 16.49 23.90
N VAL A 503 -0.10 16.70 24.63
CA VAL A 503 0.51 15.76 25.55
C VAL A 503 0.53 16.38 26.95
N SER A 504 0.23 15.55 27.94
CA SER A 504 0.13 15.93 29.34
C SER A 504 1.16 15.23 30.24
N VAL A 505 1.47 15.90 31.35
CA VAL A 505 2.36 15.50 32.44
C VAL A 505 1.51 15.02 33.62
N GLY A 506 1.98 13.99 34.31
CA GLY A 506 1.24 13.26 35.35
C GLY A 506 0.85 11.87 34.87
N TYR A 507 -0.13 11.25 35.50
CA TYR A 507 -0.58 9.89 35.19
C TYR A 507 -2.09 9.68 35.38
N ASP A 508 -2.59 8.48 35.06
CA ASP A 508 -4.03 8.21 35.18
C ASP A 508 -4.54 8.39 36.61
N GLY A 509 -5.56 9.23 36.79
CA GLY A 509 -6.10 9.63 38.10
C GLY A 509 -5.36 10.77 38.79
N CYS A 510 -4.25 11.28 38.23
CA CYS A 510 -3.59 12.48 38.71
C CYS A 510 -2.93 13.30 37.60
N HIS A 511 -3.34 14.56 37.45
CA HIS A 511 -2.74 15.49 36.50
C HIS A 511 -2.01 16.61 37.25
N GLU A 512 -0.81 16.94 36.77
CA GLU A 512 -0.12 18.14 37.23
C GLU A 512 -0.91 19.41 36.86
N ASN A 513 -0.66 20.52 37.56
CA ASN A 513 -1.35 21.77 37.23
C ASN A 513 -0.35 22.94 37.16
N PRO A 514 -0.05 23.48 35.97
CA PRO A 514 -0.56 23.06 34.65
C PRO A 514 0.03 21.70 34.17
N SER A 515 -0.78 20.86 33.52
CA SER A 515 -0.39 19.52 33.06
C SER A 515 0.24 19.48 31.67
N THR A 516 0.46 20.61 31.00
CA THR A 516 0.87 20.58 29.57
C THR A 516 2.34 20.24 29.39
N LEU A 517 2.64 19.22 28.56
CA LEU A 517 3.97 18.98 28.01
C LEU A 517 4.15 19.79 26.72
N ILE A 518 3.29 19.55 25.73
CA ILE A 518 3.18 20.32 24.49
C ILE A 518 1.77 20.18 23.93
N ASN A 519 1.26 21.18 23.21
CA ASN A 519 -0.04 21.09 22.54
C ASN A 519 -0.07 21.87 21.22
N THR A 520 -1.14 21.72 20.45
CA THR A 520 -1.32 22.34 19.13
C THR A 520 -1.37 23.87 19.19
N SER A 521 -1.74 24.48 20.32
CA SER A 521 -1.71 25.94 20.49
C SER A 521 -0.30 26.50 20.75
N GLN A 522 0.62 25.67 21.24
CA GLN A 522 2.02 26.02 21.51
C GLN A 522 2.94 25.76 20.31
N ALA A 523 2.65 24.74 19.49
CA ALA A 523 3.46 24.36 18.34
C ALA A 523 3.76 25.50 17.35
N PRO A 524 2.84 26.44 17.03
CA PRO A 524 3.14 27.59 16.17
C PRO A 524 4.23 28.55 16.67
N LEU A 525 4.69 28.41 17.92
CA LEU A 525 5.79 29.20 18.46
C LEU A 525 7.17 28.64 18.08
N LEU A 526 7.22 27.41 17.56
CA LEU A 526 8.46 26.71 17.23
C LEU A 526 9.17 27.30 16.02
N ASN A 527 10.49 27.09 15.96
CA ASN A 527 11.36 27.72 14.97
C ASN A 527 11.60 26.82 13.76
N ASP A 528 10.97 27.14 12.64
CA ASP A 528 11.13 26.40 11.37
C ASP A 528 12.50 26.54 10.69
N ASN A 529 13.39 27.42 11.19
CA ASN A 529 14.79 27.46 10.71
C ASN A 529 15.65 26.32 11.30
N TYR A 530 15.21 25.73 12.41
CA TYR A 530 15.90 24.61 13.07
C TYR A 530 14.89 23.50 13.41
N PRO A 531 14.20 22.91 12.41
CA PRO A 531 13.14 21.97 12.66
C PRO A 531 13.69 20.60 13.07
N ALA A 532 13.04 19.95 14.04
CA ALA A 532 13.52 18.69 14.60
C ALA A 532 12.87 17.46 13.97
N LEU A 533 13.58 16.33 14.02
CA LEU A 533 12.99 14.99 13.92
C LEU A 533 12.39 14.61 15.26
N VAL A 534 11.12 14.19 15.28
CA VAL A 534 10.35 14.09 16.53
C VAL A 534 9.74 12.71 16.73
N PHE A 535 10.02 12.05 17.85
CA PHE A 535 9.30 10.85 18.26
C PHE A 535 8.32 11.16 19.41
N GLN A 536 7.05 10.80 19.23
CA GLN A 536 5.99 11.07 20.20
C GLN A 536 5.55 9.76 20.86
N ALA A 537 6.15 9.37 22.00
CA ALA A 537 5.70 8.19 22.75
C ALA A 537 4.44 8.52 23.58
N SER A 538 3.34 8.80 22.87
CA SER A 538 2.08 9.33 23.41
C SER A 538 0.89 8.87 22.56
N CYS A 539 -0.25 8.62 23.21
CA CYS A 539 -1.48 8.20 22.55
C CYS A 539 -2.08 9.28 21.62
N ASN A 540 -2.69 8.85 20.51
CA ASN A 540 -3.59 9.62 19.64
C ASN A 540 -3.00 10.89 19.01
N THR A 541 -1.70 11.14 19.09
CA THR A 541 -1.13 12.41 18.61
C THR A 541 -1.09 12.50 17.08
N GLY A 542 -1.22 11.38 16.36
CA GLY A 542 -1.36 11.28 14.91
C GLY A 542 -2.77 10.91 14.43
N TYR A 543 -3.80 11.04 15.27
CA TYR A 543 -5.18 10.60 14.95
C TYR A 543 -5.69 11.14 13.60
N PRO A 544 -5.80 10.30 12.53
CA PRO A 544 -5.91 10.79 11.16
C PRO A 544 -7.23 11.52 10.88
N GLU A 545 -8.29 11.25 11.60
CA GLU A 545 -9.60 11.89 11.42
C GLU A 545 -9.70 13.27 12.09
N HIS A 546 -8.67 13.66 12.84
CA HIS A 546 -8.57 14.98 13.45
C HIS A 546 -7.60 15.86 12.66
N HIS A 547 -8.12 16.81 11.89
CA HIS A 547 -7.35 17.65 10.95
C HIS A 547 -6.30 18.56 11.60
N ASP A 548 -6.42 18.85 12.90
CA ASP A 548 -5.42 19.58 13.68
C ASP A 548 -4.76 18.67 14.73
N ASN A 549 -4.53 17.40 14.40
CA ASN A 549 -3.78 16.53 15.30
C ASN A 549 -2.36 17.08 15.54
N LEU A 550 -1.76 16.69 16.67
CA LEU A 550 -0.47 17.23 17.10
C LEU A 550 0.65 16.91 16.11
N ALA A 551 0.69 15.70 15.53
CA ALA A 551 1.70 15.30 14.55
C ALA A 551 1.68 16.21 13.30
N TYR A 552 0.50 16.42 12.72
CA TYR A 552 0.34 17.34 11.60
C TYR A 552 0.67 18.79 11.98
N THR A 553 0.30 19.22 13.19
CA THR A 553 0.60 20.59 13.65
C THR A 553 2.10 20.82 13.87
N LEU A 554 2.83 19.82 14.33
CA LEU A 554 4.29 19.86 14.44
C LEU A 554 4.97 19.79 13.08
N LEU A 555 4.43 19.01 12.14
CA LEU A 555 4.94 19.01 10.77
C LEU A 555 4.75 20.40 10.12
N LYS A 556 3.63 21.08 10.38
CA LYS A 556 3.43 22.49 10.02
C LYS A 556 4.44 23.41 10.74
N ASN A 557 4.81 23.12 11.99
CA ASN A 557 5.60 24.03 12.84
C ASN A 557 6.66 23.29 13.69
N GLY A 558 7.94 23.57 13.46
CA GLY A 558 9.05 23.11 14.29
C GLY A 558 9.55 21.67 14.07
N SER A 559 8.85 20.85 13.28
CA SER A 559 9.29 19.50 12.94
C SER A 559 9.44 19.32 11.43
N VAL A 560 10.49 18.61 11.01
CA VAL A 560 10.73 18.23 9.61
C VAL A 560 10.16 16.84 9.30
N ALA A 561 10.14 15.95 10.30
CA ALA A 561 9.36 14.72 10.29
C ALA A 561 9.09 14.26 11.72
N THR A 562 7.97 13.59 11.94
CA THR A 562 7.58 13.08 13.24
C THR A 562 6.95 11.68 13.17
N VAL A 563 7.29 10.83 14.14
CA VAL A 563 6.62 9.55 14.36
C VAL A 563 5.60 9.69 15.48
N ALA A 564 4.35 9.34 15.19
CA ALA A 564 3.23 9.50 16.11
C ALA A 564 2.24 8.34 16.02
N ALA A 565 1.50 8.12 17.10
CA ALA A 565 0.49 7.08 17.21
C ALA A 565 -0.86 7.56 16.64
N ALA A 566 -1.48 6.78 15.74
CA ALA A 566 -2.80 7.06 15.17
C ALA A 566 -3.95 6.80 16.17
N ARG A 567 -3.70 5.99 17.20
CA ARG A 567 -4.60 5.57 18.27
C ARG A 567 -3.84 5.53 19.60
N GLU A 568 -4.38 4.85 20.60
CA GLU A 568 -3.75 4.66 21.91
C GLU A 568 -2.52 3.75 21.82
N ALA A 569 -1.34 4.36 21.98
CA ALA A 569 -0.09 3.65 22.13
C ALA A 569 0.07 3.07 23.54
N HIS A 570 0.61 1.86 23.63
CA HIS A 570 0.82 1.16 24.90
C HIS A 570 2.22 1.41 25.47
N GLY A 571 2.26 1.92 26.70
CA GLY A 571 3.48 2.10 27.48
C GLY A 571 3.55 1.11 28.65
N ILE A 572 4.72 0.52 28.86
CA ILE A 572 5.08 -0.14 30.12
C ILE A 572 6.40 0.48 30.53
N GLY A 573 6.47 1.07 31.73
CA GLY A 573 7.75 1.54 32.25
C GLY A 573 8.72 0.38 32.39
N GLY A 574 9.99 0.71 32.20
CA GLY A 574 11.04 -0.29 32.12
C GLY A 574 12.39 0.40 32.22
N THR A 575 13.42 -0.43 32.24
CA THR A 575 14.83 0.02 32.31
C THR A 575 15.65 -0.60 31.18
N ASN A 576 14.97 -1.22 30.22
CA ASN A 576 15.54 -1.70 28.96
C ASN A 576 14.48 -1.58 27.87
N PHE A 577 14.78 -0.83 26.82
CA PHE A 577 13.88 -0.53 25.70
C PHE A 577 14.37 -1.12 24.36
N ASP A 578 15.58 -1.68 24.33
CA ASP A 578 16.13 -2.39 23.18
C ASP A 578 15.18 -3.51 22.74
N ASN A 579 14.79 -3.54 21.47
CA ASN A 579 13.90 -4.53 20.88
C ASN A 579 12.63 -4.80 21.72
N SER A 580 11.98 -3.73 22.19
CA SER A 580 10.76 -3.80 22.99
C SER A 580 9.55 -3.33 22.18
N GLY A 581 8.47 -4.12 22.17
CA GLY A 581 7.21 -3.77 21.48
C GLY A 581 6.36 -2.69 22.17
N ASN A 582 6.87 -2.04 23.23
CA ASN A 582 6.18 -0.93 23.89
C ASN A 582 6.54 0.43 23.25
N SER A 583 5.78 1.48 23.56
CA SER A 583 5.99 2.82 22.99
C SER A 583 7.40 3.39 23.24
N GLY A 584 8.00 3.09 24.40
CA GLY A 584 9.37 3.47 24.70
C GLY A 584 10.41 2.68 23.90
N GLY A 585 10.12 1.43 23.54
CA GLY A 585 10.96 0.61 22.68
C GLY A 585 10.99 1.11 21.25
N PHE A 586 9.83 1.42 20.65
CA PHE A 586 9.79 2.06 19.34
C PHE A 586 10.50 3.42 19.34
N ALA A 587 10.34 4.21 20.42
CA ALA A 587 11.07 5.47 20.58
C ALA A 587 12.59 5.23 20.61
N TYR A 588 13.04 4.27 21.42
CA TYR A 588 14.45 3.90 21.52
C TYR A 588 15.01 3.47 20.15
N GLU A 589 14.40 2.49 19.49
CA GLU A 589 14.86 1.95 18.21
C GLU A 589 14.92 3.01 17.10
N HIS A 590 13.92 3.89 17.03
CA HIS A 590 13.89 4.96 16.05
C HIS A 590 14.99 5.99 16.32
N MET A 591 15.09 6.47 17.57
CA MET A 591 16.02 7.55 17.93
C MET A 591 17.48 7.13 17.83
N ILE A 592 17.82 5.88 18.18
CA ILE A 592 19.21 5.40 18.02
C ILE A 592 19.59 5.28 16.54
N ARG A 593 18.68 4.86 15.66
CA ARG A 593 18.93 4.77 14.21
C ARG A 593 19.07 6.17 13.60
N LEU A 594 18.24 7.13 14.01
CA LEU A 594 18.43 8.53 13.62
C LEU A 594 19.81 9.07 14.06
N ALA A 595 20.22 8.78 15.29
CA ALA A 595 21.55 9.17 15.78
C ALA A 595 22.69 8.54 14.97
N LEU A 596 22.52 7.30 14.50
CA LEU A 596 23.44 6.60 13.61
C LEU A 596 23.40 7.11 12.16
N GLY A 597 22.49 8.03 11.83
CA GLY A 597 22.40 8.68 10.53
C GLY A 597 21.46 7.99 9.52
N PHE A 598 20.68 7.01 9.97
CA PHE A 598 19.63 6.44 9.12
C PHE A 598 18.56 7.49 8.79
N PRO A 599 18.02 7.52 7.57
CA PRO A 599 16.83 8.30 7.23
C PRO A 599 15.63 7.92 8.11
N ALA A 600 14.69 8.85 8.32
CA ALA A 600 13.55 8.66 9.21
C ALA A 600 12.69 7.44 8.85
N GLY A 601 12.48 7.17 7.56
CA GLY A 601 11.79 5.97 7.08
C GLY A 601 12.54 4.70 7.49
N ALA A 602 13.81 4.57 7.10
CA ALA A 602 14.65 3.43 7.45
C ALA A 602 14.76 3.23 8.96
N ALA A 603 14.93 4.30 9.73
CA ALA A 603 14.99 4.27 11.19
C ALA A 603 13.72 3.71 11.83
N LEU A 604 12.53 4.04 11.30
CA LEU A 604 11.27 3.49 11.78
C LEU A 604 11.13 2.01 11.39
N TYR A 605 11.22 1.70 10.09
CA TYR A 605 10.85 0.37 9.60
C TYR A 605 11.88 -0.71 9.94
N LEU A 606 13.18 -0.41 9.97
CA LEU A 606 14.17 -1.38 10.47
C LEU A 606 13.96 -1.66 11.96
N GLY A 607 13.62 -0.63 12.75
CA GLY A 607 13.22 -0.81 14.15
C GLY A 607 11.99 -1.72 14.29
N LYS A 608 11.00 -1.56 13.40
CA LYS A 608 9.81 -2.44 13.33
C LYS A 608 10.18 -3.89 12.97
N THR A 609 11.08 -4.10 12.01
CA THR A 609 11.52 -5.45 11.61
C THR A 609 12.23 -6.20 12.74
N ASP A 610 13.02 -5.49 13.57
CA ASP A 610 13.75 -6.08 14.69
C ASP A 610 12.84 -6.39 15.89
N ILE A 611 11.78 -5.59 16.07
CA ILE A 611 10.75 -5.79 17.08
C ILE A 611 9.81 -6.93 16.68
N ILE A 612 9.90 -8.08 17.33
CA ILE A 612 8.89 -9.15 17.19
C ILE A 612 7.84 -9.00 18.29
N PRO A 613 6.56 -8.73 17.95
CA PRO A 613 5.46 -8.72 18.91
C PRO A 613 5.41 -10.02 19.73
N ASN A 614 5.30 -9.89 21.04
CA ASN A 614 5.03 -11.04 21.91
C ASN A 614 3.67 -11.67 21.57
N VAL A 615 3.60 -13.00 21.65
CA VAL A 615 2.42 -13.84 21.30
C VAL A 615 1.21 -13.62 22.28
N VAL A 616 1.38 -12.66 23.19
CA VAL A 616 0.55 -12.18 24.31
C VAL A 616 -0.69 -11.33 24.00
N GLY A 617 -1.56 -11.67 23.05
CA GLY A 617 -2.85 -10.97 22.88
C GLY A 617 -2.81 -9.62 22.13
N GLY A 618 -1.91 -9.50 21.15
CA GLY A 618 -1.93 -8.47 20.08
C GLY A 618 -1.57 -7.04 20.48
N TRP A 619 -1.21 -6.75 21.73
CA TRP A 619 -0.91 -5.39 22.18
C TRP A 619 0.34 -4.77 21.54
N GLU A 620 1.39 -5.57 21.36
CA GLU A 620 2.62 -5.09 20.70
C GLU A 620 2.41 -4.96 19.18
N LEU A 621 1.52 -5.77 18.60
CA LEU A 621 1.09 -5.65 17.21
C LEU A 621 0.29 -4.36 16.97
N VAL A 622 -0.51 -3.90 17.95
CA VAL A 622 -1.13 -2.57 17.89
C VAL A 622 -0.07 -1.48 17.72
N ASN A 623 0.92 -1.41 18.62
CA ASN A 623 1.98 -0.39 18.50
C ASN A 623 2.74 -0.48 17.17
N MET A 624 2.95 -1.69 16.66
CA MET A 624 3.60 -1.94 15.37
C MET A 624 2.86 -1.24 14.20
N PHE A 625 1.52 -1.27 14.23
CA PHE A 625 0.69 -0.62 13.21
C PHE A 625 0.44 0.86 13.54
N ASP A 626 0.42 1.21 14.82
CA ASP A 626 -0.04 2.50 15.31
C ASP A 626 0.97 3.64 15.11
N PHE A 627 2.27 3.36 15.25
CA PHE A 627 3.32 4.36 15.02
C PHE A 627 3.59 4.55 13.52
N ASN A 628 3.22 5.71 13.00
CA ASN A 628 3.36 6.09 11.58
C ASN A 628 4.29 7.30 11.42
N LEU A 629 4.98 7.38 10.28
CA LEU A 629 5.89 8.48 9.95
C LEU A 629 5.16 9.60 9.19
N TYR A 630 5.09 10.78 9.79
CA TYR A 630 4.60 12.01 9.18
C TYR A 630 5.78 12.86 8.73
N GLY A 631 5.87 13.15 7.44
CA GLY A 631 7.00 13.81 6.79
C GLY A 631 7.61 12.93 5.71
N ASP A 632 8.71 13.41 5.14
CA ASP A 632 9.44 12.72 4.08
C ASP A 632 10.30 11.57 4.65
N PRO A 633 10.15 10.33 4.14
CA PRO A 633 10.86 9.16 4.66
C PRO A 633 12.39 9.22 4.46
N ARG A 634 12.90 10.06 3.56
CA ARG A 634 14.33 10.17 3.25
C ARG A 634 15.08 11.20 4.11
N VAL A 635 14.37 12.02 4.89
CA VAL A 635 15.00 13.03 5.75
C VAL A 635 15.88 12.35 6.80
N ALA A 636 17.13 12.77 6.91
CA ALA A 636 18.09 12.23 7.86
C ALA A 636 18.51 13.27 8.92
N HIS A 637 18.83 12.78 10.12
CA HIS A 637 19.30 13.58 11.25
C HIS A 637 20.68 14.20 10.98
N ILE A 638 21.60 13.45 10.38
CA ILE A 638 22.89 13.93 9.90
C ILE A 638 23.09 13.34 8.50
N ASN A 639 23.58 14.13 7.55
CA ASN A 639 24.17 13.53 6.36
C ASN A 639 25.43 12.81 6.85
N VAL A 640 25.44 11.49 6.77
CA VAL A 640 26.64 10.71 7.08
C VAL A 640 27.58 10.97 5.92
N MET A 641 28.66 11.68 6.20
CA MET A 641 29.73 11.94 5.25
C MET A 641 30.21 10.59 4.72
N THR A 642 30.00 10.38 3.43
CA THR A 642 30.39 9.12 2.80
C THR A 642 31.91 9.07 2.67
N LEU A 643 32.48 7.89 2.42
CA LEU A 643 33.92 7.80 2.22
C LEU A 643 34.34 8.52 0.92
N GLU A 644 33.47 8.53 -0.09
CA GLU A 644 33.65 9.26 -1.34
C GLU A 644 33.77 10.77 -1.12
N GLU A 645 32.86 11.34 -0.33
CA GLU A 645 32.91 12.76 0.09
C GLU A 645 34.20 13.02 0.88
N ALA A 646 34.47 12.17 1.87
CA ALA A 646 35.62 12.29 2.76
C ALA A 646 36.98 12.07 2.09
N VAL A 647 37.06 11.58 0.85
CA VAL A 647 38.33 11.42 0.13
C VAL A 647 38.39 12.25 -1.15
N ASP A 648 37.45 13.18 -1.34
CA ASP A 648 37.30 14.02 -2.53
C ASP A 648 37.16 13.24 -3.84
N ASN A 649 36.52 12.09 -3.79
CA ASN A 649 36.40 11.22 -4.96
C ASN A 649 34.99 10.63 -5.09
N GLU A 650 34.10 11.45 -5.62
CA GLU A 650 32.73 11.05 -5.97
C GLU A 650 32.67 10.15 -7.22
N THR A 651 33.79 9.94 -7.92
CA THR A 651 33.82 9.18 -9.18
C THR A 651 34.03 7.68 -8.99
N HIS A 652 34.53 7.26 -7.82
CA HIS A 652 34.78 5.87 -7.48
C HIS A 652 34.12 5.54 -6.14
N SER A 653 33.53 4.36 -6.00
CA SER A 653 32.96 3.91 -4.73
C SER A 653 34.04 3.38 -3.80
N PHE A 654 33.94 3.68 -2.52
CA PHE A 654 34.86 3.22 -1.48
C PHE A 654 34.12 2.27 -0.53
N THR A 655 34.78 1.17 -0.17
CA THR A 655 34.19 0.13 0.68
C THR A 655 35.13 -0.22 1.83
N THR A 656 34.58 -0.49 3.02
CA THR A 656 35.35 -0.93 4.19
C THR A 656 35.54 -2.45 4.23
N GLY A 657 36.56 -2.87 4.97
CA GLY A 657 36.92 -4.26 5.17
C GLY A 657 36.17 -4.99 6.27
N ALA A 658 36.53 -6.26 6.51
CA ALA A 658 35.98 -7.09 7.61
C ALA A 658 36.50 -6.69 9.02
N GLY A 659 37.35 -5.68 9.11
CA GLY A 659 37.80 -5.08 10.38
C GLY A 659 37.03 -3.80 10.72
N PRO A 660 37.50 -3.00 11.69
CA PRO A 660 36.81 -1.77 12.08
C PRO A 660 36.68 -0.81 10.90
N ASP A 661 35.46 -0.28 10.72
CA ASP A 661 35.14 0.54 9.54
C ASP A 661 35.96 1.82 9.48
N TRP A 662 36.37 2.19 8.27
CA TRP A 662 36.72 3.57 7.97
C TRP A 662 35.46 4.45 7.92
N ILE A 663 35.59 5.70 8.37
CA ILE A 663 34.50 6.68 8.40
C ILE A 663 34.96 8.03 7.84
N GLY A 664 34.03 8.78 7.25
CA GLY A 664 34.24 10.20 6.97
C GLY A 664 34.20 11.03 8.26
N GLN A 665 35.12 11.98 8.40
CA GLN A 665 35.17 12.90 9.55
C GLN A 665 35.76 14.26 9.15
N SER A 666 35.54 15.28 9.97
CA SER A 666 35.95 16.67 9.72
C SER A 666 36.95 17.25 10.73
N ALA A 667 37.44 16.44 11.67
CA ALA A 667 38.39 16.88 12.70
C ALA A 667 39.84 16.98 12.18
N TYR A 668 40.21 16.09 11.25
CA TYR A 668 41.55 15.99 10.68
C TYR A 668 41.45 15.89 9.16
N TYR A 669 41.90 16.91 8.44
CA TYR A 669 41.80 16.92 6.98
C TYR A 669 42.99 17.58 6.31
N HIS A 670 43.20 17.28 5.04
CA HIS A 670 44.17 17.91 4.16
C HIS A 670 43.50 18.84 3.14
N HIS A 671 42.35 18.43 2.59
CA HIS A 671 41.53 19.17 1.63
C HIS A 671 40.14 19.45 2.22
N ASN A 672 39.39 20.38 1.61
CA ASN A 672 37.95 20.75 1.75
C ASN A 672 37.20 20.73 3.12
N GLY A 673 37.81 20.33 4.24
CA GLY A 673 37.19 20.29 5.57
C GLY A 673 36.98 18.89 6.13
N ASP A 674 37.39 17.84 5.41
CA ASP A 674 37.12 16.45 5.74
C ASP A 674 38.18 15.45 5.26
N ALA A 675 38.22 14.28 5.89
CA ALA A 675 39.06 13.15 5.46
C ALA A 675 38.47 11.81 5.92
N ALA A 676 38.82 10.72 5.23
CA ALA A 676 38.54 9.37 5.71
C ALA A 676 39.51 9.00 6.85
N GLN A 677 38.96 8.39 7.91
CA GLN A 677 39.72 7.92 9.07
C GLN A 677 39.50 6.42 9.28
N SER A 678 40.56 5.70 9.66
CA SER A 678 40.48 4.29 10.04
C SER A 678 39.63 4.05 11.29
N GLY A 679 39.02 2.88 11.39
CA GLY A 679 38.37 2.41 12.60
C GLY A 679 39.36 2.10 13.73
N ASP A 680 38.82 1.80 14.92
CA ASP A 680 39.60 1.46 16.11
C ASP A 680 40.10 0.02 16.07
N ALA A 681 41.18 -0.23 15.34
CA ALA A 681 41.83 -1.54 15.31
C ALA A 681 42.44 -1.88 16.67
N GLY A 682 42.11 -3.05 17.20
CA GLY A 682 42.77 -3.67 18.36
C GLY A 682 44.08 -4.38 17.98
N ASN A 683 44.70 -5.05 18.96
CA ASN A 683 45.93 -5.81 18.71
C ASN A 683 45.72 -6.92 17.67
N ASP A 684 46.69 -7.09 16.78
CA ASP A 684 46.64 -8.04 15.66
C ASP A 684 45.45 -7.82 14.69
N GLU A 685 44.82 -6.64 14.71
CA GLU A 685 43.68 -6.29 13.87
C GLU A 685 44.08 -5.34 12.73
N THR A 686 43.30 -5.36 11.65
CA THR A 686 43.48 -4.48 10.49
C THR A 686 42.17 -3.80 10.14
N SER A 687 42.18 -2.46 10.10
CA SER A 687 41.10 -1.61 9.62
C SER A 687 41.44 -1.14 8.21
N TYR A 688 40.65 -1.49 7.19
CA TYR A 688 40.96 -1.11 5.81
C TYR A 688 39.76 -0.60 5.03
N MET A 689 40.04 0.22 4.02
CA MET A 689 39.11 0.64 2.98
C MET A 689 39.74 0.43 1.60
N TRP A 690 38.93 0.24 0.58
CA TRP A 690 39.42 -0.01 -0.77
C TRP A 690 38.49 0.54 -1.85
N THR A 691 39.02 0.68 -3.06
CA THR A 691 38.30 1.04 -4.29
C THR A 691 38.90 0.31 -5.49
N THR A 692 38.20 0.29 -6.62
CA THR A 692 38.71 -0.27 -7.89
C THR A 692 38.96 0.85 -8.87
N VAL A 693 40.15 0.89 -9.48
CA VAL A 693 40.49 1.83 -10.55
C VAL A 693 40.88 1.06 -11.82
N THR A 694 40.56 1.60 -12.99
CA THR A 694 40.96 1.02 -14.27
C THR A 694 42.06 1.86 -14.91
N GLY A 695 43.26 1.31 -15.02
CA GLY A 695 44.38 1.98 -15.69
C GLY A 695 44.45 1.71 -17.21
N PRO A 696 45.39 2.34 -17.93
CA PRO A 696 46.59 2.98 -17.39
C PRO A 696 46.38 4.43 -16.90
N GLY A 697 47.01 4.78 -15.78
CA GLY A 697 46.96 6.13 -15.21
C GLY A 697 47.86 6.31 -14.01
N THR A 698 47.73 7.44 -13.31
CA THR A 698 48.44 7.74 -12.06
C THR A 698 47.44 7.93 -10.94
N LEU A 699 47.56 7.13 -9.89
CA LEU A 699 46.85 7.33 -8.63
C LEU A 699 47.65 8.32 -7.75
N SER A 700 46.95 9.24 -7.10
CA SER A 700 47.50 10.14 -6.08
C SER A 700 46.55 10.26 -4.90
N PHE A 701 47.08 10.44 -3.70
CA PHE A 701 46.30 10.67 -2.47
C PHE A 701 47.17 11.33 -1.40
N SER A 702 46.53 11.89 -0.38
CA SER A 702 47.16 12.40 0.83
C SER A 702 46.88 11.46 2.00
N TRP A 703 47.85 11.25 2.87
CA TRP A 703 47.68 10.35 4.01
C TRP A 703 48.46 10.81 5.25
N LYS A 704 47.97 10.40 6.42
CA LYS A 704 48.50 10.77 7.74
C LYS A 704 48.39 9.56 8.67
N VAL A 705 49.29 9.42 9.65
CA VAL A 705 49.15 8.38 10.69
C VAL A 705 49.61 8.89 12.05
N SER A 706 48.91 8.47 13.11
CA SER A 706 49.30 8.67 14.51
C SER A 706 49.24 7.31 15.20
N SER A 707 50.41 6.70 15.39
CA SER A 707 50.54 5.29 15.77
C SER A 707 51.89 5.01 16.46
N GLU A 708 52.11 3.76 16.88
CA GLU A 708 53.41 3.33 17.40
C GLU A 708 54.47 3.24 16.30
N SER A 709 55.61 3.90 16.51
CA SER A 709 56.65 4.00 15.49
C SER A 709 57.35 2.66 15.24
N GLY A 710 57.21 2.14 14.02
CA GLY A 710 57.86 0.90 13.59
C GLY A 710 57.09 -0.38 13.89
N TYR A 711 55.87 -0.28 14.44
CA TYR A 711 55.06 -1.44 14.85
C TYR A 711 53.66 -1.39 14.21
N ASP A 712 52.97 -0.26 14.34
CA ASP A 712 51.66 -0.02 13.74
C ASP A 712 51.80 0.79 12.45
N PHE A 713 51.13 0.38 11.37
CA PHE A 713 51.34 0.96 10.05
C PHE A 713 50.05 1.35 9.35
N LEU A 714 50.05 2.51 8.69
CA LEU A 714 49.13 2.78 7.58
C LEU A 714 49.84 2.39 6.27
N ARG A 715 49.21 1.51 5.48
CA ARG A 715 49.75 0.93 4.26
C ARG A 715 48.80 1.10 3.08
N VAL A 716 49.36 1.07 1.88
CA VAL A 716 48.62 1.04 0.62
C VAL A 716 49.04 -0.17 -0.20
N TYR A 717 48.07 -0.82 -0.84
CA TYR A 717 48.26 -2.02 -1.65
C TYR A 717 47.51 -1.91 -2.98
N THR A 718 48.13 -2.43 -4.02
CA THR A 718 47.53 -2.70 -5.33
C THR A 718 47.33 -4.20 -5.48
N ASP A 719 46.12 -4.63 -5.83
CA ASP A 719 45.72 -6.02 -6.06
C ASP A 719 46.00 -6.97 -4.88
N TRP A 720 45.57 -6.56 -3.68
CA TRP A 720 45.69 -7.37 -2.46
C TRP A 720 44.99 -8.73 -2.58
N GLN A 721 45.65 -9.79 -2.11
CA GLN A 721 45.15 -11.17 -2.15
C GLN A 721 44.91 -11.74 -0.75
N THR A 722 43.69 -12.22 -0.49
CA THR A 722 43.33 -12.88 0.77
C THR A 722 44.05 -14.21 0.92
N GLY A 723 44.74 -14.41 2.07
CA GLY A 723 45.49 -15.64 2.37
C GLY A 723 46.82 -15.80 1.61
N GLY A 724 47.22 -14.78 0.83
CA GLY A 724 48.51 -14.71 0.14
C GLY A 724 49.55 -13.85 0.87
N VAL A 725 50.78 -13.81 0.34
CA VAL A 725 51.81 -12.87 0.78
C VAL A 725 51.65 -11.58 -0.02
N ASN A 726 51.25 -10.50 0.64
CA ASN A 726 51.10 -9.18 0.02
C ASN A 726 52.26 -8.28 0.39
N THR A 727 52.75 -7.50 -0.58
CA THR A 727 53.79 -6.48 -0.34
C THR A 727 53.16 -5.10 -0.51
N PRO A 728 53.26 -4.20 0.47
CA PRO A 728 52.69 -2.86 0.36
C PRO A 728 53.46 -2.01 -0.65
N ASP A 729 52.74 -1.23 -1.45
CA ASP A 729 53.33 -0.24 -2.36
C ASP A 729 53.99 0.90 -1.58
N ALA A 730 53.44 1.24 -0.40
CA ALA A 730 54.04 2.15 0.56
C ALA A 730 53.49 1.92 1.98
N SER A 731 54.23 2.41 2.99
CA SER A 731 53.82 2.36 4.40
C SER A 731 54.36 3.54 5.20
N ILE A 732 53.58 4.04 6.16
CA ILE A 732 53.98 5.02 7.18
C ILE A 732 53.63 4.52 8.59
N SER A 733 54.41 4.90 9.61
CA SER A 733 54.19 4.55 11.03
C SER A 733 54.70 5.65 11.96
N GLY A 734 54.27 5.66 13.22
CA GLY A 734 54.63 6.69 14.19
C GLY A 734 53.71 7.91 14.12
N GLN A 735 54.28 9.11 14.32
CA GLN A 735 53.58 10.38 14.21
C GLN A 735 53.98 11.06 12.91
N VAL A 736 53.18 10.86 11.85
CA VAL A 736 53.42 11.43 10.52
C VAL A 736 52.30 12.44 10.23
N GLU A 737 52.70 13.67 9.89
CA GLU A 737 51.77 14.69 9.39
C GLU A 737 51.43 14.45 7.91
N TRP A 738 50.35 15.07 7.42
CA TRP A 738 49.88 14.89 6.05
C TRP A 738 51.00 14.97 5.00
N GLU A 739 51.16 13.90 4.23
CA GLU A 739 52.04 13.85 3.07
C GLU A 739 51.29 13.31 1.85
N GLN A 740 51.76 13.65 0.65
CA GLN A 740 51.13 13.20 -0.61
C GLN A 740 51.91 12.02 -1.21
N LYS A 741 51.19 11.04 -1.75
CA LYS A 741 51.74 9.87 -2.44
C LYS A 741 51.16 9.75 -3.85
N SER A 742 51.96 9.30 -4.80
CA SER A 742 51.50 8.93 -6.14
C SER A 742 52.30 7.79 -6.75
N PHE A 743 51.66 6.97 -7.59
CA PHE A 743 52.29 5.90 -8.36
C PHE A 743 51.47 5.52 -9.60
N PRO A 744 52.10 4.94 -10.65
CA PRO A 744 51.40 4.52 -11.86
C PRO A 744 50.58 3.25 -11.64
N ILE A 745 49.37 3.22 -12.19
CA ILE A 745 48.51 2.05 -12.31
C ILE A 745 48.61 1.51 -13.74
N PRO A 746 48.98 0.22 -13.94
CA PRO A 746 49.04 -0.40 -15.26
C PRO A 746 47.68 -0.48 -15.97
N SER A 747 47.70 -0.89 -17.24
CA SER A 747 46.48 -1.19 -17.98
C SER A 747 45.70 -2.35 -17.36
N GLY A 748 44.40 -2.18 -17.15
CA GLY A 748 43.53 -3.18 -16.55
C GLY A 748 42.81 -2.68 -15.29
N SER A 749 41.91 -3.50 -14.77
CA SER A 749 41.20 -3.24 -13.51
C SER A 749 42.09 -3.63 -12.32
N HIS A 750 42.27 -2.70 -11.39
CA HIS A 750 43.14 -2.84 -10.22
C HIS A 750 42.41 -2.45 -8.94
N THR A 751 42.62 -3.21 -7.87
CA THR A 751 42.06 -2.89 -6.54
C THR A 751 43.08 -2.12 -5.72
N ILE A 752 42.70 -0.95 -5.20
CA ILE A 752 43.54 -0.12 -4.34
C ILE A 752 43.00 -0.18 -2.92
N MET A 753 43.83 -0.57 -1.97
CA MET A 753 43.46 -0.72 -0.56
C MET A 753 44.35 0.12 0.35
N TRP A 754 43.75 0.90 1.25
CA TRP A 754 44.42 1.55 2.37
C TRP A 754 44.09 0.81 3.67
N ALA A 755 45.12 0.37 4.39
CA ALA A 755 44.98 -0.47 5.58
C ALA A 755 45.77 0.10 6.76
N TYR A 756 45.11 0.32 7.88
CA TYR A 756 45.74 0.56 9.17
C TYR A 756 45.86 -0.77 9.91
N GLU A 757 47.09 -1.19 10.17
CA GLU A 757 47.47 -2.50 10.71
C GLU A 757 48.15 -2.31 12.07
N LYS A 758 47.64 -2.97 13.11
CA LYS A 758 48.27 -3.01 14.43
C LYS A 758 49.07 -4.29 14.67
N ASP A 759 50.09 -4.17 15.49
CA ASP A 759 50.84 -5.33 15.98
C ASP A 759 50.18 -5.98 17.23
N GLY A 760 50.85 -6.98 17.80
CA GLY A 760 50.30 -7.81 18.87
C GLY A 760 50.29 -7.16 20.27
N SER A 761 50.88 -5.99 20.49
CA SER A 761 50.88 -5.32 21.80
C SER A 761 51.40 -3.88 21.78
N VAL A 762 50.87 -3.04 22.69
CA VAL A 762 51.23 -1.62 22.94
C VAL A 762 50.42 -0.65 22.06
N SER A 763 49.97 0.44 22.70
CA SER A 763 49.18 1.52 22.06
C SER A 763 49.85 2.84 22.37
N LEU A 764 50.28 3.56 21.33
CA LEU A 764 50.99 4.83 21.44
C LEU A 764 50.57 5.77 20.30
N GLY A 765 50.08 6.96 20.66
CA GLY A 765 49.49 7.88 19.70
C GLY A 765 47.97 7.80 19.73
N GLN A 766 47.30 8.12 18.62
CA GLN A 766 45.84 7.96 18.51
C GLN A 766 45.42 6.58 17.99
N ASP A 767 46.38 5.77 17.53
CA ASP A 767 46.18 4.50 16.84
C ASP A 767 45.25 4.62 15.63
N ARG A 768 45.51 5.61 14.76
CA ARG A 768 44.67 5.93 13.59
C ARG A 768 45.48 6.29 12.36
N GLY A 769 44.93 5.94 11.20
CA GLY A 769 45.33 6.44 9.89
C GLY A 769 44.25 7.31 9.27
N TRP A 770 44.64 8.27 8.44
CA TRP A 770 43.74 9.09 7.64
C TRP A 770 44.18 9.13 6.18
N VAL A 771 43.22 9.23 5.27
CA VAL A 771 43.41 9.34 3.82
C VAL A 771 42.47 10.41 3.29
N ASP A 772 42.97 11.22 2.36
CA ASP A 772 42.26 12.38 1.83
C ASP A 772 42.71 12.70 0.39
N HIS A 773 41.91 13.44 -0.37
CA HIS A 773 42.21 13.91 -1.71
C HIS A 773 42.72 12.80 -2.66
N VAL A 774 41.96 11.70 -2.74
CA VAL A 774 42.26 10.55 -3.60
C VAL A 774 41.87 10.88 -5.03
N ALA A 775 42.85 11.08 -5.90
CA ALA A 775 42.62 11.37 -7.31
C ALA A 775 43.30 10.33 -8.21
N PHE A 776 42.53 9.80 -9.16
CA PHE A 776 43.06 9.00 -10.27
C PHE A 776 43.06 9.83 -11.56
N SER A 777 44.23 9.93 -12.19
CA SER A 777 44.43 10.67 -13.44
C SER A 777 44.84 9.73 -14.56
N CYS A 778 43.97 9.63 -15.56
CA CYS A 778 44.09 8.70 -16.67
C CYS A 778 45.13 9.21 -17.70
N SER A 779 45.95 8.35 -18.31
CA SER A 779 47.14 8.79 -19.06
C SER A 779 46.88 9.36 -20.47
N ALA A 780 45.84 8.91 -21.20
CA ALA A 780 45.35 9.50 -22.47
C ALA A 780 44.10 8.77 -23.01
N SER A 781 43.22 9.48 -23.72
CA SER A 781 42.14 8.88 -24.54
C SER A 781 42.72 8.01 -25.68
N PRO A 782 41.99 6.99 -26.15
CA PRO A 782 42.49 6.09 -27.20
C PRO A 782 42.52 6.79 -28.56
N GLU A 783 43.29 6.23 -29.50
CA GLU A 783 43.27 6.69 -30.90
C GLU A 783 41.96 6.30 -31.59
N ALA A 784 41.57 7.01 -32.65
CA ALA A 784 40.38 6.66 -33.41
C ALA A 784 40.56 5.33 -34.16
N PRO A 785 39.51 4.51 -34.28
CA PRO A 785 39.53 3.32 -35.13
C PRO A 785 39.97 3.67 -36.55
N ASN A 786 40.80 2.83 -37.17
CA ASN A 786 41.35 3.09 -38.51
C ASN A 786 40.44 2.62 -39.67
N GLY A 787 39.20 2.22 -39.39
CA GLY A 787 38.22 1.88 -40.42
C GLY A 787 36.87 1.43 -39.86
N ILE A 788 35.80 1.76 -40.58
CA ILE A 788 34.42 1.28 -40.37
C ILE A 788 33.84 0.84 -41.72
N PHE A 789 33.15 -0.29 -41.73
CA PHE A 789 32.62 -0.96 -42.92
C PHE A 789 31.14 -1.27 -42.71
N VAL A 790 30.33 -0.88 -43.70
CA VAL A 790 28.87 -1.10 -43.76
C VAL A 790 28.50 -1.50 -45.20
N PRO A 791 27.38 -2.22 -45.43
CA PRO A 791 26.92 -2.48 -46.80
C PRO A 791 26.34 -1.22 -47.46
N ASP A 792 26.37 -1.17 -48.79
CA ASP A 792 25.81 -0.03 -49.54
C ASP A 792 24.26 -0.02 -49.53
N SER A 793 23.63 -1.20 -49.48
CA SER A 793 22.18 -1.37 -49.43
C SER A 793 21.78 -2.60 -48.62
N ASP A 794 20.56 -2.58 -48.09
CA ASP A 794 19.95 -3.68 -47.36
C ASP A 794 18.44 -3.80 -47.66
N ASN A 795 17.92 -5.02 -47.67
CA ASN A 795 16.60 -5.34 -48.23
C ASN A 795 15.62 -5.95 -47.22
N ASP A 796 16.05 -6.17 -45.97
CA ASP A 796 15.24 -6.78 -44.91
C ASP A 796 15.32 -6.03 -43.56
N GLY A 797 16.13 -4.96 -43.48
CA GLY A 797 16.35 -4.19 -42.27
C GLY A 797 17.38 -4.80 -41.33
N SER A 798 18.20 -5.75 -41.78
CA SER A 798 19.18 -6.47 -40.97
C SER A 798 20.55 -6.55 -41.63
N TYR A 799 21.51 -5.80 -41.10
CA TYR A 799 22.87 -5.77 -41.64
C TYR A 799 23.93 -5.58 -40.56
N LYS A 800 25.15 -5.97 -40.91
CA LYS A 800 26.31 -5.94 -39.99
C LYS A 800 27.18 -4.71 -40.25
N ILE A 801 27.59 -4.05 -39.18
CA ILE A 801 28.58 -2.98 -39.14
C ILE A 801 29.85 -3.53 -38.52
N ILE A 802 31.02 -3.24 -39.12
CA ILE A 802 32.32 -3.76 -38.67
C ILE A 802 33.31 -2.61 -38.56
N TRP A 803 34.15 -2.59 -37.51
CA TRP A 803 35.22 -1.61 -37.36
C TRP A 803 36.54 -2.26 -36.94
N LEU A 804 37.64 -1.56 -37.18
CA LEU A 804 38.99 -2.03 -36.84
C LEU A 804 39.36 -1.68 -35.39
N PRO A 805 40.17 -2.51 -34.72
CA PRO A 805 40.59 -2.22 -33.35
C PRO A 805 41.49 -0.97 -33.30
N ALA A 806 41.38 -0.22 -32.21
CA ALA A 806 42.23 0.92 -31.90
C ALA A 806 43.18 0.63 -30.73
N PRO A 807 44.42 1.15 -30.72
CA PRO A 807 45.31 1.08 -29.57
C PRO A 807 44.69 1.69 -28.30
N ASP A 808 44.95 1.06 -27.15
CA ASP A 808 44.53 1.52 -25.81
C ASP A 808 43.01 1.69 -25.62
N ALA A 809 42.21 1.02 -26.46
CA ALA A 809 40.74 1.04 -26.42
C ALA A 809 40.18 -0.16 -25.65
N ASP A 810 39.35 0.10 -24.64
CA ASP A 810 38.63 -0.92 -23.88
C ASP A 810 37.27 -1.25 -24.52
N SER A 811 36.68 -0.27 -25.19
CA SER A 811 35.39 -0.41 -25.86
C SER A 811 35.26 0.55 -27.04
N TYR A 812 34.15 0.46 -27.75
CA TYR A 812 33.81 1.26 -28.90
C TYR A 812 32.39 1.78 -28.77
N ARG A 813 32.22 3.06 -29.10
CA ARG A 813 30.92 3.70 -29.21
C ARG A 813 30.59 3.90 -30.68
N VAL A 814 29.56 3.20 -31.15
CA VAL A 814 29.02 3.35 -32.49
C VAL A 814 27.74 4.16 -32.41
N LEU A 815 27.69 5.21 -33.20
CA LEU A 815 26.53 6.08 -33.32
C LEU A 815 25.92 5.97 -34.71
N ARG A 816 24.61 6.15 -34.81
CA ARG A 816 23.80 6.10 -36.03
C ARG A 816 23.05 7.42 -36.25
N ALA A 817 22.91 7.83 -37.51
CA ALA A 817 22.08 8.95 -37.91
C ALA A 817 21.43 8.71 -39.28
N SER A 818 20.35 9.44 -39.59
CA SER A 818 19.67 9.41 -40.89
C SER A 818 20.27 10.37 -41.93
N SER A 819 21.29 11.15 -41.54
CA SER A 819 21.97 12.11 -42.40
C SER A 819 23.43 12.28 -41.96
N PRO A 820 24.39 12.44 -42.89
CA PRO A 820 25.81 12.51 -42.57
C PRO A 820 26.19 13.81 -41.84
N GLY A 821 25.33 14.83 -41.89
CA GLY A 821 25.51 16.12 -41.20
C GLY A 821 24.56 16.31 -40.01
N SER A 822 23.89 15.25 -39.56
CA SER A 822 22.93 15.34 -38.46
C SER A 822 23.58 15.89 -37.19
N GLN A 823 22.89 16.80 -36.50
CA GLN A 823 23.24 17.21 -35.14
C GLN A 823 22.81 16.16 -34.10
N LEU A 824 21.93 15.25 -34.49
CA LEU A 824 21.36 14.20 -33.65
C LEU A 824 21.88 12.83 -34.10
N TRP A 825 22.60 12.16 -33.20
CA TRP A 825 23.16 10.81 -33.41
C TRP A 825 22.70 9.91 -32.26
N TYR A 826 22.23 8.71 -32.60
CA TYR A 826 21.76 7.71 -31.65
C TYR A 826 22.85 6.70 -31.37
N ILE A 827 22.93 6.15 -30.16
CA ILE A 827 23.87 5.06 -29.87
C ILE A 827 23.31 3.78 -30.51
N ALA A 828 24.05 3.22 -31.47
CA ALA A 828 23.75 1.92 -32.06
C ALA A 828 24.44 0.78 -31.29
N TYR A 829 25.66 1.04 -30.80
CA TYR A 829 26.42 0.05 -30.04
C TYR A 829 27.37 0.73 -29.05
N ASN A 830 27.52 0.13 -27.87
CA ASN A 830 28.55 0.50 -26.92
C ASN A 830 29.10 -0.78 -26.26
N GLY A 831 30.38 -1.08 -26.45
CA GLY A 831 30.98 -2.31 -25.92
C GLY A 831 32.30 -2.69 -26.60
N SER A 832 32.87 -3.83 -26.25
CA SER A 832 34.22 -4.24 -26.69
C SER A 832 34.27 -4.98 -28.02
N ALA A 833 33.12 -5.33 -28.61
CA ALA A 833 33.09 -6.02 -29.90
C ALA A 833 33.62 -5.13 -31.02
N LEU A 834 34.06 -5.76 -32.11
CA LEU A 834 34.52 -5.09 -33.33
C LEU A 834 33.48 -5.11 -34.46
N SER A 835 32.25 -5.50 -34.11
CA SER A 835 31.13 -5.50 -35.03
C SER A 835 29.81 -5.47 -34.29
N HIS A 836 28.79 -4.92 -34.91
CA HIS A 836 27.42 -4.88 -34.41
C HIS A 836 26.45 -5.32 -35.51
N GLN A 837 25.44 -6.10 -35.15
CA GLN A 837 24.36 -6.50 -36.04
C GLN A 837 23.18 -5.57 -35.78
N GLU A 838 22.82 -4.76 -36.77
CA GLU A 838 21.55 -4.03 -36.77
C GLU A 838 20.43 -4.98 -37.23
N SER A 839 19.25 -4.81 -36.67
CA SER A 839 18.07 -5.60 -37.01
C SER A 839 16.82 -4.75 -36.80
N GLY A 840 15.79 -5.00 -37.61
CA GLY A 840 14.54 -4.23 -37.52
C GLY A 840 14.65 -2.79 -38.02
N MET A 841 15.66 -2.49 -38.83
CA MET A 841 15.86 -1.15 -39.38
C MET A 841 14.75 -0.79 -40.36
N ASN A 842 14.16 0.39 -40.22
CA ASN A 842 13.11 0.91 -41.11
C ASN A 842 13.67 1.36 -42.46
N ASN A 843 12.82 1.53 -43.46
CA ASN A 843 13.21 2.08 -44.76
C ASN A 843 13.86 3.45 -44.60
N GLY A 844 15.01 3.67 -45.24
CA GLY A 844 15.72 4.94 -45.17
C GLY A 844 17.23 4.84 -45.34
N ASP A 845 17.88 6.00 -45.29
CA ASP A 845 19.33 6.11 -45.34
C ASP A 845 19.91 6.18 -43.92
N TYR A 846 20.96 5.40 -43.67
CA TYR A 846 21.66 5.35 -42.38
C TYR A 846 23.16 5.59 -42.53
N TYR A 847 23.71 6.29 -41.57
CA TYR A 847 25.13 6.61 -41.45
C TYR A 847 25.60 6.22 -40.06
N TYR A 848 26.80 5.65 -40.00
CA TYR A 848 27.40 5.21 -38.75
C TYR A 848 28.68 5.96 -38.48
N ARG A 849 29.00 6.18 -37.22
CA ARG A 849 30.33 6.64 -36.81
C ARG A 849 30.79 5.90 -35.59
N VAL A 850 32.06 5.54 -35.52
CA VAL A 850 32.65 4.80 -34.41
C VAL A 850 33.81 5.57 -33.80
N ALA A 851 33.86 5.57 -32.48
CA ALA A 851 35.00 6.05 -31.70
C ALA A 851 35.44 4.96 -30.73
N ALA A 852 36.74 4.91 -30.45
CA ALA A 852 37.30 4.10 -29.39
C ALA A 852 37.09 4.79 -28.05
N VAL A 853 36.91 4.01 -27.00
CA VAL A 853 36.62 4.47 -25.66
C VAL A 853 37.49 3.71 -24.66
N ASN A 854 38.11 4.46 -23.75
CA ASN A 854 38.72 3.95 -22.54
C ASN A 854 38.31 4.88 -21.37
N PRO A 855 38.64 4.58 -20.10
CA PRO A 855 38.33 5.41 -18.95
C PRO A 855 38.82 6.87 -19.06
N CYS A 856 39.83 7.14 -19.90
CA CYS A 856 40.40 8.46 -20.07
C CYS A 856 39.63 9.33 -21.07
N GLY A 857 38.80 8.72 -21.93
CA GLY A 857 37.91 9.44 -22.83
C GLY A 857 37.59 8.70 -24.12
N THR A 858 36.88 9.40 -25.00
CA THR A 858 36.49 8.91 -26.33
C THR A 858 37.40 9.54 -27.39
N SER A 859 37.88 8.73 -28.33
CA SER A 859 38.62 9.19 -29.50
C SER A 859 37.78 10.12 -30.38
N SER A 860 38.38 10.71 -31.42
CA SER A 860 37.58 11.24 -32.52
C SER A 860 36.77 10.13 -33.20
N PHE A 861 35.61 10.50 -33.76
CA PHE A 861 34.77 9.58 -34.52
C PHE A 861 35.27 9.46 -35.97
N ILE A 862 35.32 8.24 -36.48
CA ILE A 862 35.36 7.97 -37.92
C ILE A 862 33.97 7.61 -38.43
N GLN A 863 33.62 8.02 -39.65
CA GLN A 863 32.27 7.85 -40.21
C GLN A 863 32.26 6.85 -41.38
N SER A 864 31.17 6.11 -41.51
CA SER A 864 30.92 5.17 -42.59
C SER A 864 30.42 5.86 -43.87
N SER A 865 30.38 5.08 -44.96
CA SER A 865 29.51 5.34 -46.10
C SER A 865 28.02 5.19 -45.71
N LYS A 866 27.13 5.53 -46.64
CA LYS A 866 25.68 5.41 -46.50
C LYS A 866 25.25 3.95 -46.62
N VAL A 867 24.33 3.52 -45.74
CA VAL A 867 23.53 2.29 -45.91
C VAL A 867 22.13 2.69 -46.34
N ASN A 868 21.65 2.19 -47.48
CA ASN A 868 20.26 2.39 -47.89
C ASN A 868 19.43 1.15 -47.55
N VAL A 869 18.49 1.26 -46.61
CA VAL A 869 17.53 0.20 -46.28
C VAL A 869 16.27 0.42 -47.11
N CYS A 870 15.93 -0.57 -47.94
CA CYS A 870 14.76 -0.59 -48.81
C CYS A 870 14.16 -1.98 -48.74
N LYS A 871 13.30 -2.20 -47.73
CA LYS A 871 12.61 -3.46 -47.48
C LYS A 871 11.75 -3.81 -48.69
N LEU A 872 11.98 -5.02 -49.22
CA LEU A 872 11.22 -5.54 -50.36
C LEU A 872 9.85 -6.14 -49.96
N SER A 873 9.52 -6.10 -48.68
CA SER A 873 8.24 -6.56 -48.14
C SER A 873 7.82 -5.65 -46.99
N ILE A 874 6.55 -5.21 -47.01
CA ILE A 874 5.89 -4.44 -45.95
C ILE A 874 4.60 -5.17 -45.56
N ALA A 875 4.17 -5.00 -44.30
CA ALA A 875 2.99 -5.69 -43.77
C ALA A 875 1.67 -5.13 -44.33
N ALA A 876 0.64 -5.96 -44.40
CA ALA A 876 -0.72 -5.48 -44.62
C ALA A 876 -1.21 -4.74 -43.37
N PRO A 877 -2.12 -3.75 -43.48
CA PRO A 877 -2.75 -3.15 -42.30
C PRO A 877 -3.42 -4.22 -41.42
N ASP A 878 -3.11 -4.24 -40.12
CA ASP A 878 -3.63 -5.27 -39.21
C ASP A 878 -5.16 -5.21 -39.03
N SER A 879 -5.75 -4.05 -39.25
CA SER A 879 -7.20 -3.85 -39.20
C SER A 879 -7.67 -2.92 -40.31
N LEU A 880 -8.87 -3.20 -40.81
CA LEU A 880 -9.65 -2.32 -41.68
C LEU A 880 -11.09 -2.29 -41.14
N ASN A 881 -11.45 -1.15 -40.55
CA ASN A 881 -12.72 -0.92 -39.87
C ASN A 881 -13.67 -0.12 -40.76
N ALA A 882 -14.85 -0.68 -40.98
CA ALA A 882 -15.99 -0.02 -41.61
C ALA A 882 -17.27 -0.39 -40.85
N PRO A 883 -18.27 0.50 -40.75
CA PRO A 883 -19.51 0.18 -40.05
C PRO A 883 -20.24 -1.00 -40.72
N ALA A 884 -20.92 -1.83 -39.93
CA ALA A 884 -21.68 -2.95 -40.49
C ALA A 884 -22.94 -2.50 -41.23
N GLU A 885 -23.58 -1.45 -40.73
CA GLU A 885 -24.84 -0.88 -41.24
C GLU A 885 -24.71 0.64 -41.31
N ASP A 886 -25.35 1.24 -42.30
CA ASP A 886 -25.42 2.68 -42.49
C ASP A 886 -26.79 3.12 -43.04
N GLU A 887 -27.29 4.26 -42.57
CA GLU A 887 -28.68 4.69 -42.83
C GLU A 887 -28.81 5.75 -43.95
N ASP A 888 -27.73 6.45 -44.30
CA ASP A 888 -27.80 7.63 -45.18
C ASP A 888 -26.76 7.65 -46.33
N GLY A 889 -25.92 6.63 -46.42
CA GLY A 889 -24.86 6.48 -47.42
C GLY A 889 -23.57 7.22 -47.09
N ASN A 890 -23.39 7.73 -45.86
CA ASN A 890 -22.25 8.52 -45.42
C ASN A 890 -21.55 7.91 -44.20
N TYR A 891 -20.32 7.42 -44.39
CA TYR A 891 -19.55 6.77 -43.33
C TYR A 891 -18.04 6.83 -43.55
N THR A 892 -17.29 6.57 -42.47
CA THR A 892 -15.83 6.54 -42.49
C THR A 892 -15.32 5.10 -42.56
N VAL A 893 -14.28 4.90 -43.37
CA VAL A 893 -13.47 3.66 -43.39
C VAL A 893 -12.09 4.00 -42.85
N SER A 894 -11.56 3.22 -41.91
CA SER A 894 -10.27 3.46 -41.24
C SER A 894 -9.44 2.19 -41.11
N TRP A 895 -8.12 2.29 -41.04
CA TRP A 895 -7.22 1.14 -40.94
C TRP A 895 -6.03 1.41 -40.03
N SER A 896 -5.34 0.34 -39.64
CA SER A 896 -4.10 0.45 -38.84
C SER A 896 -2.96 1.04 -39.66
N GLU A 897 -2.14 1.88 -39.04
CA GLU A 897 -0.88 2.36 -39.61
C GLU A 897 0.11 1.19 -39.81
N VAL A 898 0.78 1.15 -40.96
CA VAL A 898 1.81 0.17 -41.32
C VAL A 898 3.16 0.86 -41.29
N ILE A 899 4.09 0.31 -40.50
CA ILE A 899 5.47 0.77 -40.45
C ILE A 899 6.13 0.62 -41.84
N ASP A 900 6.93 1.60 -42.24
CA ASP A 900 7.58 1.70 -43.56
C ASP A 900 6.65 1.94 -44.76
N ALA A 901 5.37 2.27 -44.54
CA ALA A 901 4.46 2.67 -45.61
C ALA A 901 4.57 4.17 -45.93
N ASP A 902 4.67 4.51 -47.22
CA ASP A 902 4.57 5.89 -47.73
C ASP A 902 3.12 6.31 -48.02
N GLY A 903 2.21 5.33 -48.11
CA GLY A 903 0.78 5.56 -48.21
C GLY A 903 -0.04 4.29 -48.37
N TYR A 904 -1.33 4.47 -48.61
CA TYR A 904 -2.32 3.40 -48.69
C TYR A 904 -3.22 3.59 -49.91
N THR A 905 -3.59 2.48 -50.54
CA THR A 905 -4.63 2.46 -51.57
C THR A 905 -5.83 1.71 -51.03
N VAL A 906 -6.99 2.36 -50.97
CA VAL A 906 -8.27 1.76 -50.57
C VAL A 906 -9.14 1.54 -51.80
N GLU A 907 -9.65 0.33 -51.94
CA GLU A 907 -10.54 -0.07 -53.01
C GLU A 907 -11.92 -0.44 -52.45
N GLU A 908 -12.95 0.02 -53.15
CA GLU A 908 -14.36 -0.28 -52.90
C GLU A 908 -14.88 -1.27 -53.95
N SER A 909 -15.70 -2.23 -53.54
CA SER A 909 -16.39 -3.16 -54.42
C SER A 909 -17.81 -3.46 -53.93
N TRP A 910 -18.67 -3.92 -54.84
CA TRP A 910 -20.00 -4.45 -54.51
C TRP A 910 -20.01 -5.98 -54.42
N SER A 911 -18.85 -6.63 -54.62
CA SER A 911 -18.68 -8.07 -54.50
C SER A 911 -17.51 -8.39 -53.58
N GLN A 912 -17.69 -9.41 -52.74
CA GLN A 912 -16.67 -9.83 -51.77
C GLN A 912 -15.37 -10.35 -52.44
N ASP A 913 -15.45 -10.77 -53.71
CA ASP A 913 -14.31 -11.23 -54.49
C ASP A 913 -13.50 -10.10 -55.14
N PHE A 914 -13.96 -8.85 -55.03
CA PHE A 914 -13.37 -7.68 -55.68
C PHE A 914 -13.13 -7.87 -57.20
N SER A 915 -13.95 -8.69 -57.87
CA SER A 915 -13.88 -8.93 -59.31
C SER A 915 -14.08 -7.66 -60.14
N THR A 916 -14.82 -6.69 -59.60
CA THR A 916 -14.87 -5.29 -60.07
C THR A 916 -14.70 -4.36 -58.88
N CYS A 917 -13.72 -3.47 -58.91
CA CYS A 917 -13.45 -2.52 -57.81
C CYS A 917 -13.07 -1.13 -58.34
N THR A 918 -13.17 -0.13 -57.48
CA THR A 918 -12.74 1.26 -57.72
C THR A 918 -11.90 1.76 -56.57
N VAL A 919 -10.80 2.47 -56.88
CA VAL A 919 -9.99 3.14 -55.86
C VAL A 919 -10.78 4.34 -55.32
N VAL A 920 -11.03 4.35 -54.00
CA VAL A 920 -11.74 5.43 -53.31
C VAL A 920 -10.81 6.32 -52.49
N TYR A 921 -9.59 5.84 -52.21
CA TYR A 921 -8.55 6.60 -51.53
C TYR A 921 -7.15 6.14 -51.99
N ASP A 922 -6.24 7.11 -52.18
CA ASP A 922 -4.82 6.88 -52.43
C ASP A 922 -4.03 8.03 -51.80
N GLY A 923 -3.31 7.75 -50.70
CA GLY A 923 -2.62 8.79 -49.91
C GLY A 923 -2.11 8.30 -48.55
N PRO A 924 -1.52 9.20 -47.74
CA PRO A 924 -0.81 8.82 -46.51
C PRO A 924 -1.70 8.68 -45.26
N GLU A 925 -2.95 9.15 -45.31
CA GLU A 925 -3.85 9.10 -44.15
C GLU A 925 -4.30 7.65 -43.87
N VAL A 926 -4.72 7.39 -42.63
CA VAL A 926 -5.20 6.08 -42.17
C VAL A 926 -6.72 5.96 -42.14
N PHE A 927 -7.42 6.88 -42.79
CA PHE A 927 -8.88 6.89 -42.92
C PHE A 927 -9.35 7.61 -44.19
N VAL A 928 -10.59 7.32 -44.60
CA VAL A 928 -11.31 8.03 -45.65
C VAL A 928 -12.78 8.17 -45.30
N ASP A 929 -13.32 9.39 -45.44
CA ASP A 929 -14.75 9.66 -45.34
C ASP A 929 -15.42 9.44 -46.71
N LEU A 930 -16.46 8.62 -46.73
CA LEU A 930 -17.23 8.23 -47.91
C LEU A 930 -18.64 8.80 -47.80
N ALA A 931 -19.20 9.26 -48.92
CA ALA A 931 -20.53 9.89 -48.96
C ALA A 931 -21.34 9.53 -50.21
N GLY A 932 -22.66 9.50 -50.11
CA GLY A 932 -23.58 9.29 -51.25
C GLY A 932 -23.62 7.86 -51.79
N ARG A 933 -23.57 6.85 -50.92
CA ARG A 933 -23.71 5.43 -51.30
C ARG A 933 -25.18 5.04 -51.37
N ASP A 934 -25.60 4.45 -52.49
CA ASP A 934 -26.98 3.95 -52.67
C ASP A 934 -27.25 2.67 -51.86
N GLU A 935 -28.54 2.36 -51.60
CA GLU A 935 -29.04 1.17 -50.89
C GLU A 935 -28.45 -0.14 -51.46
N ARG A 936 -27.35 -0.62 -50.85
CA ARG A 936 -26.59 -1.82 -51.26
C ARG A 936 -25.52 -2.17 -50.22
N SER A 937 -24.85 -3.30 -50.44
CA SER A 937 -23.66 -3.72 -49.67
C SER A 937 -22.36 -3.31 -50.37
N TYR A 938 -21.43 -2.74 -49.61
CA TYR A 938 -20.09 -2.35 -50.05
C TYR A 938 -19.02 -3.13 -49.29
N TYR A 939 -17.94 -3.47 -49.97
CA TYR A 939 -16.76 -4.14 -49.41
C TYR A 939 -15.54 -3.25 -49.65
N TYR A 940 -14.69 -3.13 -48.64
CA TYR A 940 -13.45 -2.37 -48.72
C TYR A 940 -12.24 -3.28 -48.56
N ARG A 941 -11.19 -2.97 -49.30
CA ARG A 941 -9.86 -3.54 -49.04
C ARG A 941 -8.81 -2.44 -49.10
N VAL A 942 -7.80 -2.54 -48.24
CA VAL A 942 -6.71 -1.58 -48.17
C VAL A 942 -5.38 -2.31 -48.26
N LYS A 943 -4.44 -1.75 -49.02
CA LYS A 943 -3.03 -2.17 -48.99
C LYS A 943 -2.16 -0.98 -48.68
N ALA A 944 -1.06 -1.23 -48.00
CA ALA A 944 0.00 -0.26 -47.81
C ALA A 944 0.99 -0.35 -48.98
N TYR A 945 1.60 0.77 -49.33
CA TYR A 945 2.69 0.83 -50.30
C TYR A 945 3.82 1.70 -49.76
N SER A 946 5.02 1.42 -50.24
CA SER A 946 6.19 2.27 -50.15
C SER A 946 6.84 2.40 -51.53
N ASP A 947 7.87 3.23 -51.65
CA ASP A 947 8.69 3.34 -52.86
C ASP A 947 9.32 2.00 -53.28
N CYS A 948 9.45 1.04 -52.36
CA CYS A 948 10.16 -0.22 -52.54
C CYS A 948 9.27 -1.47 -52.57
N ALA A 949 8.07 -1.44 -51.98
CA ALA A 949 7.22 -2.60 -51.81
C ALA A 949 5.73 -2.25 -51.69
N THR A 950 4.86 -3.23 -51.94
CA THR A 950 3.43 -3.15 -51.65
C THR A 950 3.03 -4.35 -50.80
N SER A 951 2.19 -4.13 -49.79
CA SER A 951 1.67 -5.23 -48.97
C SER A 951 0.51 -5.97 -49.63
N ASP A 952 0.15 -7.10 -49.02
CA ASP A 952 -1.14 -7.74 -49.25
C ASP A 952 -2.31 -6.85 -48.77
N TYR A 953 -3.53 -7.18 -49.19
CA TYR A 953 -4.71 -6.43 -48.79
C TYR A 953 -5.25 -6.89 -47.42
N ALA A 954 -5.66 -5.93 -46.59
CA ALA A 954 -6.61 -6.13 -45.51
C ALA A 954 -8.04 -5.88 -46.00
N TYR A 955 -9.02 -6.56 -45.41
CA TYR A 955 -10.40 -6.57 -45.88
C TYR A 955 -11.36 -6.14 -44.77
N SER A 956 -12.38 -5.35 -45.12
CA SER A 956 -13.46 -4.97 -44.20
C SER A 956 -14.55 -6.05 -44.15
N ASN A 957 -15.42 -5.96 -43.15
CA ASN A 957 -16.78 -6.47 -43.25
C ASN A 957 -17.57 -5.77 -44.37
N ALA A 958 -18.71 -6.35 -44.75
CA ALA A 958 -19.66 -5.64 -45.61
C ALA A 958 -20.24 -4.43 -44.85
N VAL A 959 -20.37 -3.30 -45.54
CA VAL A 959 -21.16 -2.14 -45.11
C VAL A 959 -22.50 -2.20 -45.83
N HIS A 960 -23.56 -2.45 -45.08
CA HIS A 960 -24.92 -2.50 -45.62
C HIS A 960 -25.58 -1.12 -45.48
N VAL A 961 -25.83 -0.45 -46.61
CA VAL A 961 -26.57 0.82 -46.63
C VAL A 961 -28.06 0.52 -46.83
N CYS A 962 -28.91 0.87 -45.86
CA CYS A 962 -30.37 0.74 -45.95
C CYS A 962 -31.09 2.00 -45.47
N ASP A 963 -31.89 2.59 -46.36
CA ASP A 963 -32.81 3.69 -46.03
C ASP A 963 -34.04 3.13 -45.28
N ASN A 964 -34.02 3.29 -43.95
CA ASN A 964 -35.05 2.81 -43.05
C ASN A 964 -36.38 3.59 -43.23
N PRO A 965 -37.55 2.92 -43.24
CA PRO A 965 -38.82 3.61 -43.41
C PRO A 965 -39.17 4.48 -42.19
N ASN A 966 -39.94 5.55 -42.41
CA ASN A 966 -40.50 6.35 -41.32
C ASN A 966 -41.60 5.58 -40.54
N PRO A 967 -41.76 5.80 -39.22
CA PRO A 967 -42.89 5.22 -38.48
C PRO A 967 -44.23 5.86 -38.88
N PRO A 968 -45.37 5.19 -38.63
CA PRO A 968 -46.67 5.82 -38.81
C PRO A 968 -46.77 7.12 -38.02
N SER A 969 -47.30 8.18 -38.65
CA SER A 969 -47.29 9.52 -38.04
C SER A 969 -48.19 9.64 -36.81
N LEU A 970 -49.21 8.77 -36.69
CA LEU A 970 -50.16 8.72 -35.59
C LEU A 970 -50.59 7.29 -35.28
N LEU A 971 -50.91 7.00 -34.02
CA LEU A 971 -51.57 5.79 -33.56
C LEU A 971 -52.74 6.16 -32.64
N SER A 972 -53.95 5.70 -32.99
CA SER A 972 -55.22 6.14 -32.38
C SER A 972 -56.04 4.97 -31.85
N CYS A 973 -56.64 5.12 -30.66
CA CYS A 973 -57.60 4.20 -30.04
C CYS A 973 -58.60 5.00 -29.17
N PRO A 974 -59.81 4.46 -28.86
CA PRO A 974 -60.75 5.15 -27.98
C PRO A 974 -60.26 5.21 -26.52
N PRO A 975 -60.65 6.21 -25.73
CA PRO A 975 -60.18 6.36 -24.35
C PRO A 975 -60.79 5.35 -23.37
N THR A 976 -62.00 4.83 -23.63
CA THR A 976 -62.67 3.84 -22.76
C THR A 976 -63.46 2.83 -23.59
N SER A 977 -63.44 1.56 -23.19
CA SER A 977 -64.28 0.49 -23.74
C SER A 977 -65.04 -0.24 -22.62
N CYS A 978 -66.38 -0.14 -22.63
CA CYS A 978 -67.24 -0.95 -21.74
C CYS A 978 -67.44 -2.33 -22.38
N GLY A 979 -66.96 -3.39 -21.72
CA GLY A 979 -67.11 -4.77 -22.21
C GLY A 979 -66.02 -5.24 -23.19
N GLY A 980 -65.01 -4.41 -23.48
CA GLY A 980 -63.72 -4.89 -23.95
C GLY A 980 -63.39 -4.82 -25.45
N GLY A 981 -64.38 -4.60 -26.32
CA GLY A 981 -64.15 -4.48 -27.77
C GLY A 981 -63.80 -3.05 -28.19
N PHE A 982 -62.71 -2.87 -28.96
CA PHE A 982 -62.34 -1.57 -29.56
C PHE A 982 -61.36 -1.73 -30.74
N THR A 983 -61.18 -0.67 -31.54
CA THR A 983 -60.28 -0.64 -32.70
C THR A 983 -59.13 0.34 -32.49
N VAL A 984 -57.93 -0.06 -32.91
CA VAL A 984 -56.70 0.74 -32.96
C VAL A 984 -56.36 1.00 -34.43
N SER A 985 -56.03 2.24 -34.82
CA SER A 985 -55.76 2.62 -36.22
C SER A 985 -54.62 3.62 -36.40
N TRP A 986 -54.00 3.61 -37.58
CA TRP A 986 -52.85 4.44 -37.95
C TRP A 986 -52.86 4.82 -39.44
N PRO A 987 -52.22 5.94 -39.85
CA PRO A 987 -52.03 6.27 -41.26
C PRO A 987 -51.04 5.31 -41.93
N GLY A 988 -51.26 5.00 -43.20
CA GLY A 988 -50.31 4.22 -44.00
C GLY A 988 -49.05 5.03 -44.37
N VAL A 989 -47.89 4.37 -44.35
CA VAL A 989 -46.58 4.87 -44.78
C VAL A 989 -46.25 4.30 -46.17
N ALA A 990 -45.77 5.14 -47.08
CA ALA A 990 -45.40 4.70 -48.43
C ALA A 990 -44.07 3.93 -48.43
N GLY A 991 -43.95 2.89 -49.26
CA GLY A 991 -42.71 2.14 -49.44
C GLY A 991 -42.42 1.07 -48.37
N VAL A 992 -43.40 0.76 -47.51
CA VAL A 992 -43.28 -0.24 -46.44
C VAL A 992 -44.04 -1.53 -46.80
N GLU A 993 -43.58 -2.66 -46.31
CA GLU A 993 -44.16 -3.99 -46.57
C GLU A 993 -45.24 -4.37 -45.56
N GLY A 994 -45.20 -3.76 -44.37
CA GLY A 994 -46.23 -3.94 -43.34
C GLY A 994 -45.99 -3.10 -42.10
N TYR A 995 -46.77 -3.37 -41.07
CA TYR A 995 -46.66 -2.78 -39.74
C TYR A 995 -46.66 -3.85 -38.67
N ARG A 996 -46.06 -3.52 -37.54
CA ARG A 996 -46.14 -4.33 -36.33
C ARG A 996 -46.68 -3.49 -35.18
N LEU A 997 -47.76 -3.95 -34.55
CA LEU A 997 -48.43 -3.29 -33.43
C LEU A 997 -48.24 -4.11 -32.16
N GLN A 998 -47.84 -3.43 -31.10
CA GLN A 998 -47.64 -4.01 -29.77
C GLN A 998 -48.56 -3.38 -28.74
N ARG A 999 -48.96 -4.17 -27.76
CA ARG A 999 -49.75 -3.77 -26.59
C ARG A 999 -48.98 -4.05 -25.31
N SER A 1000 -49.08 -3.15 -24.34
CA SER A 1000 -48.64 -3.37 -22.96
C SER A 1000 -49.60 -2.74 -21.95
N THR A 1001 -49.49 -3.13 -20.68
CA THR A 1001 -50.12 -2.41 -19.56
C THR A 1001 -49.22 -1.33 -18.97
N SER A 1002 -47.95 -1.25 -19.41
CA SER A 1002 -47.00 -0.19 -19.03
C SER A 1002 -46.83 0.79 -20.19
N HIS A 1003 -46.86 2.09 -19.89
CA HIS A 1003 -46.80 3.15 -20.92
C HIS A 1003 -45.48 3.19 -21.69
N ASP A 1004 -44.39 2.87 -21.00
CA ASP A 1004 -43.01 2.82 -21.52
C ASP A 1004 -42.66 1.46 -22.15
N PHE A 1005 -43.58 0.49 -22.13
CA PHE A 1005 -43.38 -0.88 -22.61
C PHE A 1005 -42.24 -1.62 -21.88
N SER A 1006 -41.92 -1.25 -20.63
CA SER A 1006 -40.97 -1.98 -19.78
C SER A 1006 -41.56 -3.27 -19.18
N GLY A 1007 -42.90 -3.34 -19.10
CA GLY A 1007 -43.63 -4.53 -18.65
C GLY A 1007 -43.80 -5.58 -19.75
N ALA A 1008 -44.68 -6.56 -19.53
CA ALA A 1008 -45.01 -7.55 -20.55
C ALA A 1008 -45.55 -6.88 -21.83
N VAL A 1009 -44.94 -7.20 -22.97
CA VAL A 1009 -45.32 -6.68 -24.28
C VAL A 1009 -45.85 -7.82 -25.14
N VAL A 1010 -46.97 -7.58 -25.80
CA VAL A 1010 -47.62 -8.55 -26.69
C VAL A 1010 -47.72 -7.97 -28.09
N ASP A 1011 -47.21 -8.67 -29.10
CA ASP A 1011 -47.50 -8.36 -30.50
C ASP A 1011 -48.94 -8.73 -30.81
N VAL A 1012 -49.77 -7.72 -31.06
CA VAL A 1012 -51.21 -7.89 -31.32
C VAL A 1012 -51.52 -7.90 -32.82
N TYR A 1013 -50.66 -7.31 -33.64
CA TYR A 1013 -50.84 -7.31 -35.10
C TYR A 1013 -49.50 -7.27 -35.84
N SER A 1014 -49.43 -8.01 -36.94
CA SER A 1014 -48.39 -7.92 -37.97
C SER A 1014 -49.05 -8.13 -39.34
N GLY A 1015 -48.88 -7.16 -40.25
CA GLY A 1015 -49.54 -7.17 -41.56
C GLY A 1015 -49.59 -5.79 -42.20
N SER A 1016 -50.25 -5.66 -43.35
CA SER A 1016 -50.25 -4.43 -44.16
C SER A 1016 -51.48 -3.53 -43.96
N ASP A 1017 -52.43 -3.92 -43.12
CA ASP A 1017 -53.61 -3.12 -42.81
C ASP A 1017 -53.25 -1.89 -41.97
N SER A 1018 -54.08 -0.86 -42.05
CA SER A 1018 -53.95 0.41 -41.32
C SER A 1018 -54.79 0.48 -40.03
N SER A 1019 -55.37 -0.66 -39.61
CA SER A 1019 -56.13 -0.77 -38.37
C SER A 1019 -56.24 -2.21 -37.88
N TYR A 1020 -56.43 -2.37 -36.57
CA TYR A 1020 -56.62 -3.65 -35.90
C TYR A 1020 -57.74 -3.56 -34.84
N THR A 1021 -58.64 -4.54 -34.81
CA THR A 1021 -59.72 -4.60 -33.81
C THR A 1021 -59.42 -5.67 -32.79
N GLU A 1022 -59.52 -5.30 -31.52
CA GLU A 1022 -59.19 -6.15 -30.39
C GLU A 1022 -60.38 -6.27 -29.42
N THR A 1023 -60.49 -7.41 -28.73
CA THR A 1023 -61.45 -7.62 -27.64
C THR A 1023 -60.72 -8.12 -26.41
N ILE A 1024 -60.67 -7.29 -25.37
CA ILE A 1024 -59.99 -7.59 -24.11
C ILE A 1024 -61.02 -7.53 -22.99
N LEU A 1025 -61.22 -8.63 -22.26
CA LEU A 1025 -62.25 -8.68 -21.22
C LEU A 1025 -61.74 -8.26 -19.83
N ASP A 1026 -60.41 -8.16 -19.68
CA ASP A 1026 -59.78 -7.78 -18.43
C ASP A 1026 -59.80 -6.26 -18.24
N ASN A 1027 -60.18 -5.84 -17.05
CA ASN A 1027 -60.23 -4.42 -16.73
C ASN A 1027 -58.82 -3.87 -16.49
N ASN A 1028 -58.29 -3.14 -17.45
CA ASN A 1028 -57.00 -2.45 -17.32
C ASN A 1028 -56.90 -1.27 -18.29
N THR A 1029 -55.84 -0.48 -18.14
CA THR A 1029 -55.40 0.50 -19.14
C THR A 1029 -54.35 -0.13 -20.03
N TYR A 1030 -54.60 -0.15 -21.33
CA TYR A 1030 -53.70 -0.72 -22.32
C TYR A 1030 -53.09 0.38 -23.20
N TYR A 1031 -51.79 0.29 -23.42
CA TYR A 1031 -50.97 1.18 -24.23
C TYR A 1031 -50.53 0.46 -25.50
N TYR A 1032 -50.47 1.18 -26.61
CA TYR A 1032 -50.10 0.63 -27.92
C TYR A 1032 -48.94 1.39 -28.55
N ARG A 1033 -48.05 0.65 -29.23
CA ARG A 1033 -47.00 1.22 -30.07
C ARG A 1033 -46.90 0.49 -31.40
N ILE A 1034 -46.56 1.21 -32.46
CA ILE A 1034 -46.51 0.69 -33.82
C ILE A 1034 -45.22 1.08 -34.54
N ARG A 1035 -44.73 0.24 -35.45
CA ARG A 1035 -43.65 0.56 -36.39
C ARG A 1035 -43.99 0.11 -37.81
N SER A 1036 -43.35 0.74 -38.78
CA SER A 1036 -43.33 0.30 -40.18
C SER A 1036 -42.22 -0.73 -40.40
N GLU A 1037 -42.48 -1.73 -41.24
CA GLU A 1037 -41.52 -2.78 -41.58
C GLU A 1037 -41.24 -2.78 -43.09
N LYS A 1038 -39.96 -2.83 -43.48
CA LYS A 1038 -39.47 -2.97 -44.86
C LYS A 1038 -38.39 -4.06 -44.86
N SER A 1039 -38.18 -4.75 -45.98
CA SER A 1039 -37.24 -5.88 -46.06
C SER A 1039 -35.79 -5.54 -45.69
N CYS A 1040 -35.33 -4.31 -45.96
CA CYS A 1040 -33.98 -3.89 -45.59
C CYS A 1040 -33.86 -3.41 -44.13
N GLY A 1041 -34.96 -3.02 -43.48
CA GLY A 1041 -34.93 -2.49 -42.12
C GLY A 1041 -36.27 -1.91 -41.64
N ASN A 1042 -36.38 -1.68 -40.32
CA ASN A 1042 -37.63 -1.27 -39.67
C ASN A 1042 -37.56 0.16 -39.16
N SER A 1043 -38.70 0.85 -39.12
CA SER A 1043 -38.77 2.16 -38.47
C SER A 1043 -38.59 2.06 -36.95
N THR A 1044 -38.31 3.19 -36.31
CA THR A 1044 -38.50 3.37 -34.86
C THR A 1044 -39.97 3.15 -34.45
N TRP A 1045 -40.23 2.97 -33.15
CA TRP A 1045 -41.60 2.77 -32.64
C TRP A 1045 -42.33 4.10 -32.39
N LYS A 1046 -43.60 4.18 -32.79
CA LYS A 1046 -44.54 5.25 -32.43
C LYS A 1046 -45.51 4.78 -31.37
N THR A 1047 -45.45 5.37 -30.18
CA THR A 1047 -46.44 5.13 -29.11
C THR A 1047 -47.67 6.01 -29.29
N GLY A 1048 -48.86 5.42 -29.13
CA GLY A 1048 -50.17 6.09 -29.25
C GLY A 1048 -50.84 6.36 -27.90
N SER A 1049 -52.09 6.84 -27.97
CA SER A 1049 -52.96 6.99 -26.79
C SER A 1049 -53.30 5.63 -26.14
N SER A 1050 -53.85 5.67 -24.92
CA SER A 1050 -54.25 4.47 -24.16
C SER A 1050 -55.77 4.27 -24.16
N VAL A 1051 -56.20 3.05 -23.86
CA VAL A 1051 -57.62 2.66 -23.71
C VAL A 1051 -57.85 1.99 -22.37
N SER A 1052 -58.81 2.49 -21.59
CA SER A 1052 -59.25 1.88 -20.34
C SER A 1052 -60.43 0.93 -20.59
N VAL A 1053 -60.25 -0.36 -20.33
CA VAL A 1053 -61.33 -1.35 -20.39
C VAL A 1053 -62.00 -1.47 -19.03
N ILE A 1054 -63.33 -1.32 -18.99
CA ILE A 1054 -64.11 -1.34 -17.74
C ILE A 1054 -65.32 -2.28 -17.87
N SER A 1055 -65.61 -3.01 -16.78
CA SER A 1055 -66.77 -3.92 -16.66
C SER A 1055 -67.77 -3.44 -15.60
N PRO A 1056 -69.08 -3.78 -15.72
CA PRO A 1056 -70.08 -3.48 -14.70
C PRO A 1056 -69.77 -4.13 -13.33
N PRO A 1057 -70.31 -3.61 -12.20
CA PRO A 1057 -70.06 -4.15 -10.87
C PRO A 1057 -70.75 -5.50 -10.63
N GLY A 1058 -70.18 -6.31 -9.72
CA GLY A 1058 -70.74 -7.60 -9.32
C GLY A 1058 -71.88 -7.52 -8.29
N LEU A 1059 -72.44 -8.66 -7.90
CA LEU A 1059 -73.52 -8.77 -6.90
C LEU A 1059 -73.02 -8.43 -5.47
N PRO A 1060 -73.76 -7.66 -4.65
CA PRO A 1060 -73.44 -7.48 -3.23
C PRO A 1060 -73.74 -8.77 -2.43
N TYR A 1061 -72.73 -9.49 -1.95
CA TYR A 1061 -72.89 -10.87 -1.45
C TYR A 1061 -73.41 -11.03 -0.01
N SER A 1062 -73.56 -9.96 0.78
CA SER A 1062 -73.86 -10.08 2.21
C SER A 1062 -74.93 -9.12 2.73
N LEU A 1063 -76.08 -9.05 2.06
CA LEU A 1063 -77.22 -8.31 2.63
C LEU A 1063 -77.72 -9.02 3.90
N VAL A 1064 -77.62 -8.37 5.05
CA VAL A 1064 -77.96 -8.93 6.37
C VAL A 1064 -78.83 -7.99 7.17
N TYR A 1065 -79.86 -8.54 7.80
CA TYR A 1065 -80.73 -7.91 8.79
C TYR A 1065 -81.36 -9.01 9.70
N PRO A 1066 -81.81 -8.69 10.93
CA PRO A 1066 -82.37 -9.69 11.85
C PRO A 1066 -83.62 -10.38 11.27
N GLN A 1067 -83.91 -11.62 11.67
CA GLN A 1067 -85.10 -12.36 11.19
C GLN A 1067 -86.39 -12.04 11.94
N SER A 1068 -86.28 -11.53 13.17
CA SER A 1068 -87.41 -11.01 13.94
C SER A 1068 -87.02 -9.79 14.74
N ASP A 1069 -87.94 -8.85 14.88
CA ASP A 1069 -87.74 -7.63 15.66
C ASP A 1069 -88.99 -7.28 16.48
N ARG A 1070 -88.82 -6.54 17.59
CA ARG A 1070 -89.88 -6.33 18.59
C ARG A 1070 -90.25 -4.87 18.84
N ASP A 1071 -89.64 -3.92 18.15
CA ASP A 1071 -89.94 -2.49 18.30
C ASP A 1071 -89.97 -1.71 16.96
N GLY A 1072 -89.67 -2.36 15.84
CA GLY A 1072 -89.68 -1.78 14.50
C GLY A 1072 -88.37 -1.10 14.12
N CYS A 1073 -87.29 -1.28 14.89
CA CYS A 1073 -86.02 -0.58 14.71
C CYS A 1073 -84.83 -1.55 14.61
N PHE A 1074 -84.18 -1.62 13.45
CA PHE A 1074 -83.05 -2.54 13.21
C PHE A 1074 -82.14 -2.09 12.07
N LEU A 1075 -80.92 -2.61 12.02
CA LEU A 1075 -79.92 -2.27 11.01
C LEU A 1075 -79.96 -3.25 9.81
N VAL A 1076 -79.80 -2.72 8.59
CA VAL A 1076 -79.69 -3.44 7.32
C VAL A 1076 -78.34 -3.11 6.68
N GLU A 1077 -77.50 -4.10 6.40
CA GLU A 1077 -76.13 -3.88 5.90
C GLU A 1077 -75.79 -4.80 4.74
N TRP A 1078 -74.90 -4.38 3.84
CA TRP A 1078 -74.38 -5.18 2.72
C TRP A 1078 -72.89 -4.92 2.46
N SER A 1079 -72.20 -5.89 1.86
CA SER A 1079 -70.79 -5.71 1.47
C SER A 1079 -70.61 -4.66 0.38
N SER A 1080 -69.52 -3.91 0.44
CA SER A 1080 -69.05 -3.14 -0.70
C SER A 1080 -68.65 -4.08 -1.85
N VAL A 1081 -69.03 -3.70 -3.08
CA VAL A 1081 -68.72 -4.39 -4.33
C VAL A 1081 -67.57 -3.67 -5.03
N PRO A 1082 -66.47 -4.36 -5.36
CA PRO A 1082 -65.39 -3.79 -6.14
C PRO A 1082 -65.89 -3.21 -7.47
N ARG A 1083 -65.43 -2.00 -7.80
CA ARG A 1083 -65.79 -1.25 -9.01
C ARG A 1083 -67.20 -0.65 -9.02
N ALA A 1084 -67.96 -0.75 -7.93
CA ALA A 1084 -69.19 -0.01 -7.76
C ALA A 1084 -68.90 1.43 -7.34
N THR A 1085 -69.54 2.39 -8.00
CA THR A 1085 -69.53 3.80 -7.60
C THR A 1085 -70.72 4.16 -6.72
N GLY A 1086 -71.63 3.21 -6.46
CA GLY A 1086 -72.78 3.36 -5.56
C GLY A 1086 -73.69 2.12 -5.53
N TYR A 1087 -74.68 2.16 -4.63
CA TYR A 1087 -75.67 1.10 -4.40
C TYR A 1087 -77.07 1.68 -4.31
N THR A 1088 -78.06 0.84 -4.57
CA THR A 1088 -79.48 1.13 -4.35
C THR A 1088 -80.06 0.04 -3.46
N LEU A 1089 -80.66 0.41 -2.32
CA LEU A 1089 -81.37 -0.50 -1.40
C LEU A 1089 -82.88 -0.29 -1.50
N GLN A 1090 -83.64 -1.38 -1.54
CA GLN A 1090 -85.10 -1.37 -1.60
C GLN A 1090 -85.73 -2.29 -0.53
N ARG A 1091 -86.93 -1.94 -0.06
CA ARG A 1091 -87.76 -2.71 0.89
C ARG A 1091 -89.15 -2.99 0.33
N SER A 1092 -89.73 -4.15 0.60
CA SER A 1092 -91.11 -4.50 0.24
C SER A 1092 -91.79 -5.34 1.33
N ASP A 1093 -93.11 -5.35 1.38
CA ASP A 1093 -93.95 -6.24 2.20
C ASP A 1093 -94.21 -7.60 1.52
N ASN A 1094 -93.68 -7.81 0.31
CA ASN A 1094 -93.83 -9.03 -0.46
C ASN A 1094 -92.47 -9.53 -0.99
N PRO A 1095 -92.19 -10.86 -0.95
CA PRO A 1095 -90.90 -11.41 -1.38
C PRO A 1095 -90.58 -11.22 -2.87
N GLY A 1096 -91.59 -10.96 -3.71
CA GLY A 1096 -91.41 -10.65 -5.13
C GLY A 1096 -91.06 -9.20 -5.45
N PHE A 1097 -91.06 -8.29 -4.45
CA PHE A 1097 -90.80 -6.86 -4.63
C PHE A 1097 -91.66 -6.21 -5.74
N ASN A 1098 -92.96 -6.51 -5.75
CA ASN A 1098 -93.88 -6.01 -6.78
C ASN A 1098 -94.13 -4.50 -6.69
N SER A 1099 -93.96 -3.90 -5.50
CA SER A 1099 -94.06 -2.44 -5.29
C SER A 1099 -93.12 -2.02 -4.16
N PRO A 1100 -91.80 -2.02 -4.39
CA PRO A 1100 -90.82 -1.81 -3.35
C PRO A 1100 -90.54 -0.31 -3.16
N ALA A 1101 -90.29 0.10 -1.92
CA ALA A 1101 -89.81 1.43 -1.60
C ALA A 1101 -88.29 1.47 -1.65
N THR A 1102 -87.69 2.46 -2.29
CA THR A 1102 -86.24 2.71 -2.20
C THR A 1102 -85.92 3.31 -0.84
N CYS A 1103 -85.06 2.64 -0.09
CA CYS A 1103 -84.65 3.06 1.25
C CYS A 1103 -83.48 4.04 1.19
N CYS A 1104 -82.49 3.75 0.35
CA CYS A 1104 -81.36 4.65 0.10
C CYS A 1104 -80.70 4.36 -1.25
N GLN A 1105 -80.02 5.36 -1.78
CA GLN A 1105 -79.19 5.25 -2.98
C GLN A 1105 -77.96 6.15 -2.83
N GLY A 1106 -76.76 5.61 -3.07
CA GLY A 1106 -75.49 6.30 -2.85
C GLY A 1106 -74.34 5.32 -2.56
N ASP A 1107 -73.18 5.81 -2.14
CA ASP A 1107 -71.98 5.01 -1.83
C ASP A 1107 -71.99 4.38 -0.43
N VAL A 1108 -73.17 4.28 0.19
CA VAL A 1108 -73.36 3.69 1.51
C VAL A 1108 -73.52 2.17 1.43
N THR A 1109 -73.10 1.48 2.49
CA THR A 1109 -73.20 0.02 2.63
C THR A 1109 -74.10 -0.43 3.78
N GLN A 1110 -74.79 0.50 4.44
CA GLN A 1110 -75.65 0.23 5.58
C GLN A 1110 -76.81 1.23 5.67
N PHE A 1111 -77.92 0.81 6.26
CA PHE A 1111 -79.15 1.58 6.44
C PHE A 1111 -79.85 1.19 7.74
N TYR A 1112 -80.15 2.16 8.61
CA TYR A 1112 -80.83 1.91 9.89
C TYR A 1112 -82.34 2.14 9.76
N GLN A 1113 -83.14 1.08 9.93
CA GLN A 1113 -84.59 1.13 9.92
C GLN A 1113 -85.13 1.58 11.29
N VAL A 1114 -86.11 2.48 11.30
CA VAL A 1114 -86.78 2.97 12.53
C VAL A 1114 -88.29 2.99 12.34
N GLY A 1115 -89.05 2.66 13.40
CA GLY A 1115 -90.50 2.86 13.48
C GLY A 1115 -91.33 2.02 12.51
N LEU A 1116 -90.86 0.82 12.15
CA LEU A 1116 -91.59 -0.08 11.25
C LEU A 1116 -92.74 -0.77 11.98
N ALA A 1117 -93.94 -0.75 11.37
CA ALA A 1117 -95.12 -1.39 11.97
C ALA A 1117 -95.02 -2.93 11.96
N GLU A 1118 -95.86 -3.60 12.75
CA GLU A 1118 -95.92 -5.06 12.78
C GLU A 1118 -96.27 -5.65 11.40
N GLY A 1119 -95.53 -6.68 11.00
CA GLY A 1119 -95.66 -7.29 9.68
C GLY A 1119 -94.38 -7.97 9.20
N THR A 1120 -94.42 -8.56 8.00
CA THR A 1120 -93.26 -9.23 7.39
C THR A 1120 -92.72 -8.40 6.22
N TYR A 1121 -91.42 -8.10 6.23
CA TYR A 1121 -90.76 -7.24 5.23
C TYR A 1121 -89.51 -7.89 4.62
N TYR A 1122 -89.14 -7.49 3.40
CA TYR A 1122 -88.02 -8.02 2.62
C TYR A 1122 -87.17 -6.88 2.09
N TYR A 1123 -85.83 -7.04 2.07
CA TYR A 1123 -84.90 -6.05 1.50
C TYR A 1123 -84.10 -6.63 0.33
N ARG A 1124 -83.74 -5.77 -0.64
CA ARG A 1124 -82.82 -6.11 -1.73
C ARG A 1124 -81.90 -4.95 -2.11
N VAL A 1125 -80.67 -5.24 -2.54
CA VAL A 1125 -79.65 -4.24 -2.91
C VAL A 1125 -78.96 -4.55 -4.25
N SER A 1126 -78.65 -3.53 -5.06
CA SER A 1126 -77.89 -3.61 -6.32
C SER A 1126 -76.79 -2.54 -6.36
N ALA A 1127 -75.62 -2.89 -6.89
CA ALA A 1127 -74.47 -2.01 -7.07
C ALA A 1127 -74.42 -1.44 -8.50
N TYR A 1128 -73.85 -0.24 -8.72
CA TYR A 1128 -73.73 0.35 -10.07
C TYR A 1128 -72.44 1.13 -10.32
N ASN A 1129 -72.03 1.23 -11.59
CA ASN A 1129 -70.97 2.10 -12.11
C ASN A 1129 -71.31 2.65 -13.50
N ILE A 1130 -70.38 3.39 -14.12
CA ILE A 1130 -70.58 4.03 -15.43
C ILE A 1130 -70.90 3.04 -16.57
N CYS A 1131 -70.44 1.78 -16.48
CA CYS A 1131 -70.69 0.76 -17.50
C CYS A 1131 -71.92 -0.11 -17.18
N GLY A 1132 -72.57 0.01 -16.01
CA GLY A 1132 -73.83 -0.70 -15.74
C GLY A 1132 -74.15 -0.96 -14.26
N THR A 1133 -75.23 -1.71 -14.02
CA THR A 1133 -75.68 -2.12 -12.66
C THR A 1133 -75.59 -3.63 -12.47
N SER A 1134 -75.41 -4.07 -11.24
CA SER A 1134 -75.40 -5.48 -10.86
C SER A 1134 -76.82 -6.05 -10.76
N PRO A 1135 -77.00 -7.38 -10.77
CA PRO A 1135 -78.24 -7.99 -10.31
C PRO A 1135 -78.55 -7.60 -8.85
N TRP A 1136 -79.80 -7.80 -8.42
CA TRP A 1136 -80.24 -7.51 -7.06
C TRP A 1136 -79.97 -8.70 -6.12
N ALA A 1137 -79.35 -8.43 -4.98
CA ALA A 1137 -79.20 -9.38 -3.87
C ALA A 1137 -80.36 -9.23 -2.88
N SER A 1138 -80.95 -10.32 -2.39
CA SER A 1138 -82.02 -10.31 -1.39
C SER A 1138 -81.87 -11.47 -0.39
N GLN A 1139 -82.47 -11.32 0.80
CA GLN A 1139 -82.54 -12.35 1.84
C GLN A 1139 -84.02 -12.64 2.23
N GLY A 1140 -84.26 -13.66 3.07
CA GLY A 1140 -85.59 -13.97 3.63
C GLY A 1140 -86.21 -12.82 4.42
N GLY A 1141 -87.52 -12.91 4.71
CA GLY A 1141 -88.25 -11.82 5.34
C GLY A 1141 -87.95 -11.66 6.83
N ILE A 1142 -87.99 -10.42 7.33
CA ILE A 1142 -87.99 -10.10 8.75
C ILE A 1142 -89.43 -9.97 9.26
N ILE A 1143 -89.74 -10.57 10.42
CA ILE A 1143 -91.03 -10.43 11.09
C ILE A 1143 -90.91 -9.44 12.24
N VAL A 1144 -91.64 -8.33 12.17
CA VAL A 1144 -91.76 -7.37 13.26
C VAL A 1144 -93.03 -7.69 14.05
N ALA A 1145 -92.91 -8.03 15.34
CA ALA A 1145 -94.04 -8.35 16.22
C ALA A 1145 -93.75 -7.91 17.66
N PHE A 1146 -94.58 -7.04 18.21
CA PHE A 1146 -94.40 -6.45 19.53
C PHE A 1146 -94.96 -7.40 20.60
N GLN A 1147 -94.22 -7.64 21.69
CA GLN A 1147 -94.61 -8.63 22.71
C GLN A 1147 -95.51 -7.99 23.80
N GLU A 1148 -96.69 -8.55 24.10
CA GLU A 1148 -97.50 -8.12 25.25
C GLU A 1148 -96.92 -8.62 26.59
N SER A 1149 -96.79 -7.71 27.57
CA SER A 1149 -96.64 -8.09 28.97
C SER A 1149 -97.97 -8.60 29.52
N LEU A 1150 -98.01 -9.86 29.99
CA LEU A 1150 -98.99 -10.32 30.96
C LEU A 1150 -98.81 -9.52 32.27
N VAL A 1151 -99.76 -8.63 32.58
CA VAL A 1151 -100.15 -8.36 33.97
C VAL A 1151 -101.57 -8.88 34.15
N ASN A 1152 -101.67 -10.07 34.72
CA ASN A 1152 -102.86 -10.57 35.37
C ASN A 1152 -102.78 -10.11 36.84
N PRO A 1153 -103.66 -9.23 37.36
CA PRO A 1153 -103.77 -9.04 38.78
C PRO A 1153 -104.88 -9.97 39.28
N SER A 1154 -104.48 -11.15 39.78
CA SER A 1154 -105.31 -12.03 40.60
C SER A 1154 -106.11 -11.16 41.61
N VAL A 1155 -107.39 -11.44 41.83
CA VAL A 1155 -107.78 -12.42 42.86
C VAL A 1155 -106.77 -12.34 44.02
N PHE A 1156 -107.15 -11.52 45.00
CA PHE A 1156 -106.40 -11.14 46.19
C PHE A 1156 -106.39 -12.27 47.24
N LEU A 1157 -105.25 -12.46 47.92
CA LEU A 1157 -105.01 -12.98 49.30
C LEU A 1157 -103.77 -13.89 49.31
N LEU A 1158 -102.90 -13.93 50.32
CA LEU A 1158 -102.44 -13.04 51.41
C LEU A 1158 -101.25 -13.82 52.02
N LEU A 1159 -100.35 -13.11 52.73
CA LEU A 1159 -99.42 -13.59 53.77
C LEU A 1159 -98.01 -14.12 53.40
N LEU A 1160 -97.02 -13.43 54.03
CA LEU A 1160 -95.60 -13.73 54.36
C LEU A 1160 -94.58 -13.27 53.28
N GLY A 1161 -93.97 -12.07 53.32
CA GLY A 1161 -93.10 -11.40 54.33
C GLY A 1161 -91.74 -11.13 53.61
N GLU A 1162 -91.07 -9.98 53.57
CA GLU A 1162 -91.05 -8.69 54.29
C GLU A 1162 -91.07 -7.50 53.31
#